data_AF-A0A8J3MEV4-F1
#
_entry.id   AF-A0A8J3MEV4-F1
#
_cell.length_a   1.000
_cell.length_b   1.000
_cell.length_c   1.000
_cell.angle_alpha   90.00
_cell.angle_beta   90.00
_cell.angle_gamma   90.00
#
_symmetry.space_group_name_H-M   'P 1'
#
loop_
_entity.id
_entity.type
_entity.pdbx_description
1 polymer ?
#
loop_
_entity_poly.entity_id
_entity_poly.type
_entity_poly.pdbx_seq_one_letter_code
_entity_poly.pdbx_strand_id
1 'polypeptide(L)'
;MLPWVRRRTGVAPIEPGSLPTATELFLDVVFVLAVAQVAAVLARTTDTATTVRGFAVLLAVLMYWTGLVLAGSVVSAERAAMRPVIVGATVSLALVAVTAPDIVADSRTAGATVFAASMLTVQALETAGVWMVYAVLPAHRLHPGNAAAATLAPLASGAMWFAAAAADRQRTLLLVAALAVNVVVMGALQLDFRGRLPFGATETFFPRATAVFTDRVAAVVVVALGCVVELLGGLDPAHLGARPVLVYLLVYLTLLIALWWLHFGFIAGHARIRFRAKTGATVRAAALFTYFQANMVMLVGLVLLIVGLARTLTGPATTAPAGPAVVGTVYGGVTLYLLGQFWFWAVIAERRCWLRPATAVLILALAPAAAALPLPAMLAIPAAACTGLAFADSRHCRAAPQRPAAARRRLAWRLRLLGRYNTARATVTDLELLVDVVAGFAVTRTAYLVDADPTPAGMAQATLVLLMLWGCWSATTRLANTVKADLGATRVCLLAAMAALLLLTLAAPQVFTTGPGRAGAATVVFALAYLLVRGLTAAAVVLTLRPPAARLAPVLASAALATTLIFAQAAVPEPLRPAAWSLLAATEIGTWWAGSRTCPVTAPAHLVERLNLMTLLGLASLATAITTATFGTAITTATAATAAVAMLMATGLWHQYARLREPAEHLLTTVGIPARHRLATGPYTACHLLLLTAVIGFCYAVTTAVAVLSTDGPRGPLPTAAGLALLLGVAVYQSGLAGLAWTVHRRLPAHRILGVAVPALLAPAAAHLPGLAVLTIAASTVGLLVYAGRPSTRLAAPRRRDPAPVSHPRARQRSAARPYLDRRPQESTCPIPERADGEGVPTGASPGDTPDYLLT
;
A
#
# COMPACT_ATOMS: atom_id res chain seq x y z
N MET A 1 -13.40 35.89 -12.24
CA MET A 1 -12.77 34.64 -12.75
C MET A 1 -13.43 33.34 -12.27
N LEU A 2 -13.82 33.18 -11.00
CA LEU A 2 -14.34 31.90 -10.46
C LEU A 2 -15.57 31.27 -11.15
N PRO A 3 -16.62 32.01 -11.58
CA PRO A 3 -17.81 31.40 -12.18
C PRO A 3 -17.57 30.79 -13.56
N TRP A 4 -16.62 31.35 -14.31
CA TRP A 4 -16.26 30.92 -15.67
C TRP A 4 -15.45 29.62 -15.66
N VAL A 5 -14.50 29.49 -14.70
CA VAL A 5 -13.73 28.26 -14.46
C VAL A 5 -14.67 27.11 -14.07
N ARG A 6 -15.65 27.37 -13.19
CA ARG A 6 -16.63 26.37 -12.74
C ARG A 6 -17.44 25.74 -13.89
N ARG A 7 -17.84 26.53 -14.88
CA ARG A 7 -18.65 26.06 -16.02
C ARG A 7 -17.86 25.33 -17.10
N ARG A 8 -16.58 25.66 -17.31
CA ARG A 8 -15.74 25.03 -18.36
C ARG A 8 -14.93 23.81 -17.89
N THR A 9 -14.62 23.68 -16.61
CA THR A 9 -13.66 22.67 -16.14
C THR A 9 -14.27 21.36 -15.65
N GLY A 10 -15.58 21.29 -15.43
CA GLY A 10 -16.25 20.06 -14.95
C GLY A 10 -15.81 19.61 -13.54
N VAL A 11 -15.14 20.48 -12.79
CA VAL A 11 -14.66 20.20 -11.43
C VAL A 11 -15.83 20.30 -10.47
N ALA A 12 -16.12 19.23 -9.74
CA ALA A 12 -17.13 19.19 -8.70
C ALA A 12 -16.57 18.49 -7.46
N PRO A 13 -17.15 18.72 -6.28
CA PRO A 13 -16.64 18.15 -5.05
C PRO A 13 -16.76 16.63 -5.07
N ILE A 14 -15.86 15.98 -4.34
CA ILE A 14 -15.94 14.55 -4.06
C ILE A 14 -17.09 14.26 -3.10
N GLU A 15 -17.69 13.08 -3.20
CA GLU A 15 -18.74 12.66 -2.28
C GLU A 15 -18.11 12.26 -0.92
N PRO A 16 -18.73 12.59 0.23
CA PRO A 16 -18.16 12.28 1.54
C PRO A 16 -17.88 10.80 1.80
N GLY A 17 -18.60 9.90 1.11
CA GLY A 17 -18.45 8.44 1.22
C GLY A 17 -17.50 7.81 0.20
N SER A 18 -16.81 8.60 -0.63
CA SER A 18 -15.83 8.07 -1.58
C SER A 18 -14.67 7.37 -0.86
N LEU A 19 -14.07 6.40 -1.54
CA LEU A 19 -12.85 5.71 -1.12
C LEU A 19 -11.64 6.26 -1.90
N PRO A 20 -10.42 6.09 -1.37
CA PRO A 20 -9.20 6.44 -2.10
C PRO A 20 -9.18 5.78 -3.48
N THR A 21 -8.82 6.54 -4.49
CA THR A 21 -8.62 5.97 -5.82
C THR A 21 -7.27 5.28 -5.89
N ALA A 22 -7.15 4.30 -6.77
CA ALA A 22 -5.90 3.57 -6.88
C ALA A 22 -4.77 4.43 -7.49
N THR A 23 -5.10 5.48 -8.26
CA THR A 23 -4.15 6.51 -8.69
C THR A 23 -3.60 7.32 -7.51
N GLU A 24 -4.44 7.63 -6.52
CA GLU A 24 -3.98 8.28 -5.28
C GLU A 24 -3.08 7.35 -4.46
N LEU A 25 -3.42 6.06 -4.37
CA LEU A 25 -2.58 5.08 -3.68
C LEU A 25 -1.22 4.88 -4.37
N PHE A 26 -1.16 4.93 -5.70
CA PHE A 26 0.11 4.86 -6.43
C PHE A 26 1.03 6.04 -6.10
N LEU A 27 0.48 7.26 -6.04
CA LEU A 27 1.20 8.44 -5.56
C LEU A 27 1.75 8.22 -4.14
N ASP A 28 0.93 7.65 -3.25
CA ASP A 28 1.29 7.41 -1.86
C ASP A 28 2.47 6.42 -1.73
N VAL A 29 2.50 5.37 -2.56
CA VAL A 29 3.62 4.41 -2.58
C VAL A 29 4.91 5.07 -3.08
N VAL A 30 4.86 5.84 -4.16
CA VAL A 30 6.05 6.56 -4.69
C VAL A 30 6.56 7.61 -3.71
N PHE A 31 5.66 8.28 -2.98
CA PHE A 31 6.03 9.19 -1.90
C PHE A 31 6.84 8.47 -0.81
N VAL A 32 6.39 7.29 -0.37
CA VAL A 32 7.11 6.54 0.68
C VAL A 32 8.49 6.08 0.19
N LEU A 33 8.65 5.78 -1.10
CA LEU A 33 9.96 5.55 -1.69
C LEU A 33 10.89 6.77 -1.56
N ALA A 34 10.41 7.99 -1.79
CA ALA A 34 11.21 9.20 -1.58
C ALA A 34 11.69 9.32 -0.12
N VAL A 35 10.82 8.97 0.82
CA VAL A 35 11.15 8.92 2.26
C VAL A 35 12.24 7.87 2.55
N ALA A 36 12.12 6.67 1.98
CA ALA A 36 13.10 5.60 2.17
C ALA A 36 14.50 5.99 1.66
N GLN A 37 14.57 6.80 0.60
CA GLN A 37 15.85 7.23 0.01
C GLN A 37 16.57 8.27 0.85
N VAL A 38 15.84 9.26 1.35
CA VAL A 38 16.39 10.19 2.33
C VAL A 38 16.88 9.43 3.57
N ALA A 39 16.12 8.43 4.03
CA ALA A 39 16.55 7.57 5.14
C ALA A 39 17.84 6.79 4.83
N ALA A 40 18.00 6.26 3.60
CA ALA A 40 19.21 5.55 3.19
C ALA A 40 20.47 6.45 3.16
N VAL A 41 20.31 7.72 2.81
CA VAL A 41 21.39 8.73 2.86
C VAL A 41 21.74 9.05 4.30
N LEU A 42 20.72 9.33 5.13
CA LEU A 42 20.89 9.59 6.56
C LEU A 42 21.55 8.41 7.29
N ALA A 43 21.28 7.17 6.88
CA ALA A 43 21.89 5.99 7.47
C ALA A 43 23.41 5.97 7.33
N ARG A 44 23.97 6.48 6.23
CA ARG A 44 25.42 6.40 5.96
C ARG A 44 26.22 7.60 6.46
N THR A 45 25.56 8.68 6.87
CA THR A 45 26.23 9.88 7.36
C THR A 45 26.20 9.99 8.88
N THR A 46 27.31 10.46 9.45
CA THR A 46 27.42 10.94 10.83
C THR A 46 27.51 12.46 10.90
N ASP A 47 27.58 13.15 9.76
CA ASP A 47 27.67 14.60 9.68
C ASP A 47 26.34 15.26 10.07
N THR A 48 26.43 16.27 10.93
CA THR A 48 25.28 17.03 11.43
C THR A 48 24.64 17.85 10.31
N ALA A 49 25.44 18.45 9.42
CA ALA A 49 24.89 19.26 8.34
C ALA A 49 24.09 18.41 7.36
N THR A 50 24.63 17.27 6.93
CA THR A 50 23.95 16.28 6.09
C THR A 50 22.68 15.76 6.76
N THR A 51 22.73 15.53 8.07
CA THR A 51 21.56 15.13 8.87
C THR A 51 20.46 16.18 8.83
N VAL A 52 20.79 17.46 9.08
CA VAL A 52 19.84 18.57 9.00
C VAL A 52 19.26 18.72 7.60
N ARG A 53 20.09 18.62 6.56
CA ARG A 53 19.66 18.68 5.16
C ARG A 53 18.67 17.56 4.81
N GLY A 54 18.96 16.33 5.23
CA GLY A 54 18.08 15.18 5.02
C GLY A 54 16.73 15.36 5.72
N PHE A 55 16.71 15.83 6.97
CA PHE A 55 15.44 16.14 7.66
C PHE A 55 14.68 17.30 7.00
N ALA A 56 15.38 18.32 6.51
CA ALA A 56 14.76 19.44 5.80
C ALA A 56 14.04 18.97 4.54
N VAL A 57 14.70 18.13 3.73
CA VAL A 57 14.12 17.51 2.54
C VAL A 57 12.96 16.58 2.90
N LEU A 58 13.14 15.70 3.89
CA LEU A 58 12.10 14.76 4.34
C LEU A 58 10.80 15.49 4.73
N LEU A 59 10.92 16.50 5.59
CA LEU A 59 9.78 17.27 6.06
C LEU A 59 9.12 18.05 4.92
N ALA A 60 9.89 18.61 3.99
CA ALA A 60 9.36 19.31 2.83
C ALA A 60 8.52 18.36 1.94
N VAL A 61 9.08 17.20 1.57
CA VAL A 61 8.38 16.20 0.73
C VAL A 61 7.09 15.73 1.42
N LEU A 62 7.14 15.54 2.74
CA LEU A 62 6.00 15.15 3.57
C LEU A 62 4.88 16.23 3.61
N MET A 63 5.25 17.51 3.69
CA MET A 63 4.29 18.63 3.60
C MET A 63 3.58 18.67 2.25
N TYR A 64 4.34 18.57 1.15
CA TYR A 64 3.79 18.62 -0.20
C TYR A 64 2.88 17.45 -0.54
N TRP A 65 3.27 16.24 -0.12
CA TRP A 65 2.40 15.06 -0.23
C TRP A 65 1.07 15.30 0.50
N THR A 66 1.10 15.89 1.70
CA THR A 66 -0.13 16.17 2.44
C THR A 66 -1.03 17.18 1.72
N GLY A 67 -0.46 18.24 1.13
CA GLY A 67 -1.22 19.18 0.31
C GLY A 67 -1.99 18.49 -0.82
N LEU A 68 -1.34 17.55 -1.51
CA LEU A 68 -1.96 16.73 -2.54
C LEU A 68 -3.05 15.79 -2.00
N VAL A 69 -2.84 15.18 -0.82
CA VAL A 69 -3.84 14.34 -0.15
C VAL A 69 -5.07 15.15 0.24
N LEU A 70 -4.85 16.35 0.77
CA LEU A 70 -5.90 17.27 1.15
C LEU A 70 -6.70 17.73 -0.06
N ALA A 71 -6.03 18.10 -1.16
CA ALA A 71 -6.68 18.43 -2.42
C ALA A 71 -7.52 17.25 -2.95
N GLY A 72 -6.97 16.02 -2.91
CA GLY A 72 -7.67 14.78 -3.28
C GLY A 72 -8.92 14.50 -2.43
N SER A 73 -8.90 14.90 -1.16
CA SER A 73 -10.06 14.80 -0.25
C SER A 73 -11.22 15.75 -0.59
N VAL A 74 -11.01 16.67 -1.53
CA VAL A 74 -12.02 17.64 -2.00
C VAL A 74 -12.36 17.41 -3.47
N VAL A 75 -11.36 17.14 -4.30
CA VAL A 75 -11.51 16.91 -5.74
C VAL A 75 -10.98 15.52 -6.08
N SER A 76 -11.86 14.65 -6.57
CA SER A 76 -11.46 13.28 -6.93
C SER A 76 -10.38 13.25 -8.01
N ALA A 77 -9.35 12.44 -7.78
CA ALA A 77 -8.23 12.21 -8.70
C ALA A 77 -8.63 11.59 -10.05
N GLU A 78 -9.80 10.94 -10.15
CA GLU A 78 -10.29 10.37 -11.42
C GLU A 78 -10.90 11.43 -12.35
N ARG A 79 -11.15 12.64 -11.86
CA ARG A 79 -11.63 13.74 -12.70
C ARG A 79 -10.53 14.19 -13.66
N ALA A 80 -10.92 14.53 -14.89
CA ALA A 80 -10.01 14.92 -15.95
C ALA A 80 -9.05 16.07 -15.57
N ALA A 81 -9.50 17.00 -14.71
CA ALA A 81 -8.67 18.12 -14.24
C ALA A 81 -7.60 17.69 -13.20
N MET A 82 -7.95 16.81 -12.24
CA MET A 82 -7.05 16.42 -11.14
C MET A 82 -6.10 15.27 -11.54
N ARG A 83 -6.50 14.44 -12.50
CA ARG A 83 -5.69 13.33 -13.00
C ARG A 83 -4.27 13.73 -13.44
N PRO A 84 -4.05 14.77 -14.30
CA PRO A 84 -2.70 15.18 -14.67
C PRO A 84 -1.91 15.74 -13.48
N VAL A 85 -2.58 16.35 -12.49
CA VAL A 85 -1.94 16.84 -11.27
C VAL A 85 -1.32 15.69 -10.48
N ILE A 86 -2.11 14.65 -10.21
CA ILE A 86 -1.64 13.49 -9.45
C ILE A 86 -0.57 12.71 -10.22
N VAL A 87 -0.78 12.46 -11.52
CA VAL A 87 0.21 11.75 -12.36
C VAL A 87 1.53 12.53 -12.46
N GLY A 88 1.47 13.84 -12.68
CA GLY A 88 2.66 14.69 -12.70
C GLY A 88 3.36 14.70 -11.35
N ALA A 89 2.61 14.70 -10.25
CA ALA A 89 3.16 14.66 -8.90
C ALA A 89 3.84 13.33 -8.61
N THR A 90 3.28 12.21 -9.08
CA THR A 90 3.90 10.88 -8.94
C THR A 90 5.25 10.82 -9.65
N VAL A 91 5.32 11.26 -10.92
CA VAL A 91 6.58 11.27 -11.68
C VAL A 91 7.60 12.21 -11.04
N SER A 92 7.17 13.39 -10.60
CA SER A 92 8.05 14.37 -9.96
C SER A 92 8.57 13.88 -8.60
N LEU A 93 7.73 13.24 -7.78
CA LEU A 93 8.14 12.65 -6.50
C LEU A 93 9.09 11.46 -6.69
N ALA A 94 8.93 10.67 -7.75
CA ALA A 94 9.92 9.63 -8.09
C ALA A 94 11.28 10.24 -8.43
N LEU A 95 11.31 11.34 -9.19
CA LEU A 95 12.56 12.04 -9.49
C LEU A 95 13.18 12.66 -8.24
N VAL A 96 12.36 13.22 -7.35
CA VAL A 96 12.79 13.67 -6.02
C VAL A 96 13.42 12.50 -5.23
N ALA A 97 12.81 11.31 -5.24
CA ALA A 97 13.35 10.13 -4.59
C ALA A 97 14.74 9.76 -5.11
N VAL A 98 14.90 9.75 -6.43
CA VAL A 98 16.17 9.41 -7.11
C VAL A 98 17.25 10.46 -6.85
N THR A 99 16.89 11.74 -6.82
CA THR A 99 17.85 12.86 -6.73
C THR A 99 18.07 13.41 -5.33
N ALA A 100 17.29 12.95 -4.34
CA ALA A 100 17.45 13.34 -2.93
C ALA A 100 18.87 13.11 -2.38
N PRO A 101 19.58 12.00 -2.71
CA PRO A 101 20.95 11.81 -2.24
C PRO A 101 21.89 12.96 -2.62
N ASP A 102 21.77 13.50 -3.83
CA ASP A 102 22.70 14.50 -4.34
C ASP A 102 22.55 15.87 -3.68
N ILE A 103 21.31 16.29 -3.41
CA ILE A 103 21.09 17.56 -2.72
C ILE A 103 21.44 17.46 -1.22
N VAL A 104 21.31 16.28 -0.62
CA VAL A 104 21.61 16.07 0.81
C VAL A 104 23.11 15.88 1.06
N ALA A 105 23.81 15.09 0.25
CA ALA A 105 25.19 14.63 0.49
C ALA A 105 26.30 15.52 -0.11
N ASP A 106 25.96 16.71 -0.62
CA ASP A 106 26.91 17.69 -1.18
C ASP A 106 27.60 17.33 -2.51
N SER A 107 26.93 16.58 -3.38
CA SER A 107 27.48 16.31 -4.72
C SER A 107 27.21 17.50 -5.67
N ARG A 108 28.23 17.94 -6.43
CA ARG A 108 28.10 18.93 -7.52
C ARG A 108 27.64 18.26 -8.81
N THR A 109 26.51 17.58 -8.75
CA THR A 109 25.95 16.85 -9.90
C THR A 109 24.77 17.62 -10.49
N ALA A 110 24.39 17.24 -11.72
CA ALA A 110 23.11 17.66 -12.28
C ALA A 110 21.94 17.24 -11.39
N GLY A 111 22.10 16.20 -10.55
CA GLY A 111 21.08 15.70 -9.64
C GLY A 111 20.49 16.75 -8.69
N ALA A 112 21.30 17.64 -8.09
CA ALA A 112 20.78 18.68 -7.22
C ALA A 112 19.85 19.68 -7.95
N THR A 113 20.17 19.99 -9.22
CA THR A 113 19.31 20.86 -10.05
C THR A 113 18.03 20.15 -10.50
N VAL A 114 18.12 18.86 -10.84
CA VAL A 114 16.96 18.03 -11.17
C VAL A 114 16.05 17.86 -9.95
N PHE A 115 16.62 17.71 -8.75
CA PHE A 115 15.87 17.72 -7.50
C PHE A 115 15.08 19.01 -7.34
N ALA A 116 15.75 20.17 -7.46
CA ALA A 116 15.11 21.48 -7.32
C ALA A 116 13.98 21.68 -8.35
N ALA A 117 14.20 21.28 -9.62
CA ALA A 117 13.19 21.36 -10.67
C ALA A 117 12.00 20.42 -10.43
N SER A 118 12.26 19.20 -9.94
CA SER A 118 11.22 18.23 -9.60
C SER A 118 10.40 18.70 -8.39
N MET A 119 11.05 19.24 -7.36
CA MET A 119 10.38 19.85 -6.21
C MET A 119 9.52 21.05 -6.62
N LEU A 120 10.01 21.93 -7.50
CA LEU A 120 9.22 23.04 -8.01
C LEU A 120 8.00 22.56 -8.80
N THR A 121 8.15 21.47 -9.56
CA THR A 121 7.04 20.84 -10.29
C THR A 121 5.99 20.30 -9.32
N VAL A 122 6.39 19.59 -8.26
CA VAL A 122 5.48 19.13 -7.19
C VAL A 122 4.73 20.31 -6.58
N GLN A 123 5.45 21.39 -6.26
CA GLN A 123 4.89 22.63 -5.70
C GLN A 123 3.86 23.29 -6.62
N ALA A 124 4.17 23.38 -7.92
CA ALA A 124 3.26 23.94 -8.91
C ALA A 124 1.98 23.08 -9.05
N LEU A 125 2.12 21.76 -9.00
CA LEU A 125 1.01 20.81 -9.08
C LEU A 125 0.13 20.85 -7.82
N GLU A 126 0.73 20.93 -6.63
CA GLU A 126 0.00 21.16 -5.38
C GLU A 126 -0.77 22.48 -5.42
N THR A 127 -0.11 23.57 -5.84
CA THR A 127 -0.72 24.89 -5.99
C THR A 127 -1.91 24.82 -6.95
N ALA A 128 -1.76 24.12 -8.09
CA ALA A 128 -2.86 23.88 -9.02
C ALA A 128 -4.02 23.11 -8.35
N GLY A 129 -3.71 22.09 -7.55
CA GLY A 129 -4.70 21.37 -6.74
C GLY A 129 -5.45 22.28 -5.75
N VAL A 130 -4.74 23.18 -5.06
CA VAL A 130 -5.35 24.19 -4.18
C VAL A 130 -6.27 25.12 -4.96
N TRP A 131 -5.86 25.61 -6.13
CA TRP A 131 -6.71 26.45 -6.97
C TRP A 131 -7.96 25.71 -7.47
N MET A 132 -7.87 24.40 -7.74
CA MET A 132 -9.06 23.57 -8.03
C MET A 132 -9.99 23.47 -6.81
N VAL A 133 -9.46 23.37 -5.59
CA VAL A 133 -10.26 23.42 -4.35
C VAL A 133 -11.00 24.75 -4.24
N TYR A 134 -10.32 25.88 -4.50
CA TYR A 134 -10.95 27.22 -4.49
C TYR A 134 -12.05 27.36 -5.54
N ALA A 135 -11.89 26.76 -6.72
CA ALA A 135 -12.92 26.78 -7.76
C ALA A 135 -14.20 26.03 -7.36
N VAL A 136 -14.08 25.02 -6.49
CA VAL A 136 -15.21 24.16 -6.08
C VAL A 136 -15.88 24.67 -4.81
N LEU A 137 -15.16 25.31 -3.90
CA LEU A 137 -15.72 25.75 -2.62
C LEU A 137 -16.56 27.05 -2.75
N PRO A 138 -17.57 27.25 -1.87
CA PRO A 138 -18.35 28.49 -1.83
C PRO A 138 -17.50 29.69 -1.40
N ALA A 139 -17.79 30.88 -1.96
CA ALA A 139 -17.01 32.11 -1.72
C ALA A 139 -16.86 32.50 -0.24
N HIS A 140 -17.88 32.28 0.60
CA HIS A 140 -17.82 32.58 2.04
C HIS A 140 -16.80 31.72 2.82
N ARG A 141 -16.23 30.68 2.20
CA ARG A 141 -15.21 29.81 2.80
C ARG A 141 -13.81 30.07 2.25
N LEU A 142 -13.65 31.06 1.38
CA LEU A 142 -12.40 31.38 0.74
C LEU A 142 -11.90 32.70 1.32
N HIS A 143 -10.63 32.71 1.76
CA HIS A 143 -9.95 33.94 2.12
C HIS A 143 -8.89 34.25 1.06
N PRO A 144 -8.88 35.45 0.46
CA PRO A 144 -7.97 35.76 -0.64
C PRO A 144 -6.49 35.73 -0.21
N GLY A 145 -6.20 36.08 1.05
CA GLY A 145 -4.86 35.97 1.63
C GLY A 145 -4.32 34.53 1.62
N ASN A 146 -5.22 33.55 1.65
CA ASN A 146 -4.84 32.13 1.74
C ASN A 146 -4.51 31.57 0.36
N ALA A 147 -5.21 32.03 -0.68
CA ALA A 147 -4.84 31.73 -2.06
C ALA A 147 -3.49 32.37 -2.44
N ALA A 148 -3.25 33.61 -2.01
CA ALA A 148 -1.97 34.29 -2.20
C ALA A 148 -0.85 33.57 -1.46
N ALA A 149 -1.03 33.24 -0.18
CA ALA A 149 -0.06 32.51 0.63
C ALA A 149 0.25 31.11 0.05
N ALA A 150 -0.79 30.37 -0.36
CA ALA A 150 -0.64 29.06 -1.00
C ALA A 150 0.03 29.11 -2.39
N THR A 151 0.16 30.29 -3.00
CA THR A 151 0.86 30.46 -4.29
C THR A 151 2.26 31.04 -4.09
N LEU A 152 2.42 32.05 -3.24
CA LEU A 152 3.68 32.76 -3.03
C LEU A 152 4.68 31.94 -2.21
N ALA A 153 4.22 31.18 -1.21
CA ALA A 153 5.11 30.39 -0.37
C ALA A 153 5.82 29.26 -1.12
N PRO A 154 5.13 28.46 -1.98
CA PRO A 154 5.81 27.51 -2.84
C PRO A 154 6.76 28.18 -3.84
N LEU A 155 6.45 29.37 -4.37
CA LEU A 155 7.40 30.08 -5.25
C LEU A 155 8.68 30.50 -4.52
N ALA A 156 8.53 31.05 -3.31
CA ALA A 156 9.65 31.43 -2.46
C ALA A 156 10.50 30.21 -2.06
N SER A 157 9.86 29.12 -1.63
CA SER A 157 10.53 27.85 -1.33
C SER A 157 11.21 27.28 -2.59
N GLY A 158 10.55 27.34 -3.75
CA GLY A 158 11.07 26.98 -5.06
C GLY A 158 12.42 27.62 -5.36
N ALA A 159 12.48 28.95 -5.23
CA ALA A 159 13.71 29.71 -5.44
C ALA A 159 14.83 29.28 -4.48
N MET A 160 14.50 28.99 -3.22
CA MET A 160 15.46 28.52 -2.23
C MET A 160 16.00 27.11 -2.55
N TRP A 161 15.20 26.20 -3.12
CA TRP A 161 15.71 24.89 -3.58
C TRP A 161 16.75 25.04 -4.69
N PHE A 162 16.51 25.94 -5.66
CA PHE A 162 17.48 26.22 -6.72
C PHE A 162 18.74 26.91 -6.19
N ALA A 163 18.58 27.88 -5.29
CA ALA A 163 19.70 28.52 -4.63
C ALA A 163 20.54 27.49 -3.85
N ALA A 164 19.91 26.55 -3.15
CA ALA A 164 20.59 25.48 -2.43
C ALA A 164 21.34 24.52 -3.37
N ALA A 165 20.77 24.21 -4.54
CA ALA A 165 21.44 23.41 -5.56
C ALA A 165 22.70 24.08 -6.13
N ALA A 166 22.72 25.42 -6.19
CA ALA A 166 23.86 26.19 -6.68
C ALA A 166 24.90 26.55 -5.60
N ALA A 167 24.48 26.74 -4.35
CA ALA A 167 25.30 27.29 -3.27
C ALA A 167 25.70 26.24 -2.23
N ASP A 168 26.93 25.73 -2.34
CA ASP A 168 27.55 24.71 -1.47
C ASP A 168 27.59 25.16 0.02
N ARG A 169 28.29 26.25 0.32
CA ARG A 169 28.48 26.76 1.69
C ARG A 169 27.20 27.15 2.41
N GLN A 170 26.17 27.57 1.68
CA GLN A 170 24.89 28.03 2.23
C GLN A 170 23.78 26.99 2.10
N ARG A 171 24.08 25.80 1.55
CA ARG A 171 23.08 24.79 1.20
C ARG A 171 22.18 24.44 2.37
N THR A 172 22.75 24.11 3.52
CA THR A 172 21.98 23.77 4.73
C THR A 172 21.03 24.90 5.15
N LEU A 173 21.52 26.15 5.17
CA LEU A 173 20.70 27.31 5.51
C LEU A 173 19.54 27.47 4.52
N LEU A 174 19.80 27.34 3.22
CA LEU A 174 18.81 27.52 2.17
C LEU A 174 17.74 26.43 2.19
N LEU A 175 18.12 25.17 2.42
CA LEU A 175 17.17 24.06 2.56
C LEU A 175 16.29 24.22 3.82
N VAL A 176 16.89 24.67 4.94
CA VAL A 176 16.14 24.95 6.17
C VAL A 176 15.23 26.16 5.98
N ALA A 177 15.67 27.21 5.29
CA ALA A 177 14.85 28.37 4.96
C ALA A 177 13.67 27.98 4.05
N ALA A 178 13.91 27.14 3.04
CA ALA A 178 12.87 26.61 2.17
C ALA A 178 11.81 25.84 2.98
N LEU A 179 12.25 24.94 3.86
CA LEU A 179 11.36 24.24 4.78
C LEU A 179 10.60 25.21 5.69
N ALA A 180 11.28 26.19 6.28
CA ALA A 180 10.69 27.15 7.22
C ALA A 180 9.58 27.96 6.56
N VAL A 181 9.77 28.41 5.30
CA VAL A 181 8.71 29.08 4.53
C VAL A 181 7.47 28.19 4.41
N ASN A 182 7.64 26.91 4.07
CA ASN A 182 6.52 26.00 3.95
C ASN A 182 5.85 25.70 5.30
N VAL A 183 6.62 25.42 6.34
CA VAL A 183 6.08 25.11 7.69
C VAL A 183 5.34 26.31 8.26
N VAL A 184 5.92 27.52 8.16
CA VAL A 184 5.28 28.73 8.67
C VAL A 184 4.01 29.00 7.90
N VAL A 185 4.04 28.98 6.56
CA VAL A 185 2.85 29.35 5.77
C VAL A 185 1.79 28.26 5.79
N MET A 186 2.12 27.02 5.45
CA MET A 186 1.12 25.93 5.46
C MET A 186 0.71 25.54 6.87
N GLY A 187 1.62 25.57 7.84
CA GLY A 187 1.28 25.39 9.24
C GLY A 187 0.36 26.51 9.75
N ALA A 188 0.63 27.78 9.44
CA ALA A 188 -0.27 28.88 9.79
C ALA A 188 -1.65 28.73 9.16
N LEU A 189 -1.73 28.39 7.87
CA LEU A 189 -2.99 28.17 7.16
C LEU A 189 -3.83 27.03 7.75
N GLN A 190 -3.19 26.06 8.39
CA GLN A 190 -3.84 24.89 8.98
C GLN A 190 -4.12 25.03 10.50
N LEU A 191 -3.31 25.80 11.21
CA LEU A 191 -3.43 26.07 12.64
C LEU A 191 -4.39 27.22 12.96
N ASP A 192 -4.74 28.06 11.98
CA ASP A 192 -5.65 29.20 12.16
C ASP A 192 -7.14 28.80 12.29
N PHE A 193 -7.43 27.81 13.11
CA PHE A 193 -8.78 27.36 13.45
C PHE A 193 -9.62 28.47 14.13
N ARG A 194 -8.96 29.44 14.77
CA ARG A 194 -9.61 30.52 15.54
C ARG A 194 -9.58 31.89 14.84
N GLY A 195 -9.00 32.02 13.65
CA GLY A 195 -8.93 33.28 12.89
C GLY A 195 -8.09 34.36 13.58
N ARG A 196 -7.05 33.96 14.30
CA ARG A 196 -6.14 34.87 15.01
C ARG A 196 -4.92 35.26 14.16
N LEU A 197 -4.68 34.56 13.06
CA LEU A 197 -3.65 34.91 12.09
C LEU A 197 -4.26 35.76 10.97
N PRO A 198 -3.47 36.52 10.19
CA PRO A 198 -3.96 37.39 9.10
C PRO A 198 -4.66 36.63 7.95
N PHE A 199 -4.82 35.32 8.08
CA PHE A 199 -5.34 34.38 7.09
C PHE A 199 -6.84 34.05 7.32
N GLY A 200 -7.40 34.42 8.48
CA GLY A 200 -8.82 34.26 8.80
C GLY A 200 -9.23 32.80 9.08
N ALA A 201 -10.23 32.62 9.95
CA ALA A 201 -10.75 31.29 10.34
C ALA A 201 -11.34 30.57 9.12
N THR A 202 -10.54 29.70 8.48
CA THR A 202 -10.94 29.09 7.21
C THR A 202 -10.90 27.57 7.27
N GLU A 203 -12.05 26.97 6.98
CA GLU A 203 -12.14 25.52 6.74
C GLU A 203 -11.65 25.12 5.33
N THR A 204 -10.94 26.00 4.61
CA THR A 204 -10.52 25.75 3.22
C THR A 204 -9.58 24.57 3.15
N PHE A 205 -8.71 24.41 4.15
CA PHE A 205 -7.69 23.36 4.23
C PHE A 205 -8.10 22.17 5.11
N PHE A 206 -9.41 21.95 5.27
CA PHE A 206 -9.92 20.82 6.06
C PHE A 206 -10.38 19.68 5.15
N PRO A 207 -10.06 18.42 5.50
CA PRO A 207 -10.44 17.28 4.68
C PRO A 207 -11.97 17.20 4.59
N ARG A 208 -12.50 17.07 3.36
CA ARG A 208 -13.96 17.02 3.14
C ARG A 208 -14.46 15.58 3.11
N ALA A 209 -13.87 14.74 2.26
CA ALA A 209 -14.00 13.28 2.38
C ALA A 209 -13.01 12.77 3.42
N THR A 210 -13.41 12.80 4.70
CA THR A 210 -12.57 12.35 5.81
C THR A 210 -12.14 10.90 5.62
N ALA A 211 -13.00 10.02 5.08
CA ALA A 211 -12.65 8.63 4.81
C ALA A 211 -11.46 8.50 3.84
N VAL A 212 -11.50 9.20 2.69
CA VAL A 212 -10.40 9.23 1.71
C VAL A 212 -9.11 9.70 2.37
N PHE A 213 -9.18 10.82 3.11
CA PHE A 213 -8.03 11.39 3.79
C PHE A 213 -7.42 10.41 4.82
N THR A 214 -8.25 9.85 5.70
CA THR A 214 -7.78 8.94 6.75
C THR A 214 -7.26 7.62 6.21
N ASP A 215 -7.89 7.08 5.17
CA ASP A 215 -7.51 5.79 4.60
C ASP A 215 -6.18 5.91 3.82
N ARG A 216 -5.93 7.03 3.13
CA ARG A 216 -4.62 7.29 2.47
C ARG A 216 -3.49 7.47 3.47
N VAL A 217 -3.71 8.25 4.53
CA VAL A 217 -2.70 8.44 5.58
C VAL A 217 -2.40 7.12 6.29
N ALA A 218 -3.43 6.33 6.61
CA ALA A 218 -3.28 5.00 7.17
C ALA A 218 -2.44 4.09 6.25
N ALA A 219 -2.72 4.08 4.94
CA ALA A 219 -1.96 3.30 3.97
C ALA A 219 -0.47 3.69 3.98
N VAL A 220 -0.14 4.99 4.00
CA VAL A 220 1.25 5.46 4.08
C VAL A 220 1.99 4.96 5.32
N VAL A 221 1.33 4.90 6.49
CA VAL A 221 1.96 4.32 7.70
C VAL A 221 2.27 2.83 7.50
N VAL A 222 1.39 2.06 6.85
CA VAL A 222 1.65 0.65 6.54
C VAL A 222 2.79 0.49 5.53
N VAL A 223 2.82 1.28 4.46
CA VAL A 223 3.89 1.22 3.45
C VAL A 223 5.23 1.65 4.07
N ALA A 224 5.25 2.67 4.92
CA ALA A 224 6.47 3.10 5.61
C ALA A 224 6.98 2.04 6.62
N LEU A 225 6.07 1.32 7.30
CA LEU A 225 6.45 0.13 8.09
C LEU A 225 7.04 -0.95 7.18
N GLY A 226 6.55 -1.08 5.95
CA GLY A 226 7.12 -1.93 4.92
C GLY A 226 8.54 -1.57 4.49
N CYS A 227 8.92 -0.29 4.46
CA CYS A 227 10.30 0.11 4.15
C CYS A 227 11.30 -0.40 5.19
N VAL A 228 10.88 -0.60 6.44
CA VAL A 228 11.71 -1.30 7.44
C VAL A 228 12.00 -2.74 7.00
N VAL A 229 11.02 -3.41 6.39
CA VAL A 229 11.18 -4.77 5.87
C VAL A 229 12.12 -4.80 4.66
N GLU A 230 12.03 -3.81 3.78
CA GLU A 230 12.88 -3.71 2.59
C GLU A 230 14.38 -3.65 2.95
N LEU A 231 14.71 -2.89 4.00
CA LEU A 231 16.07 -2.80 4.53
C LEU A 231 16.63 -4.15 4.97
N LEU A 232 15.80 -5.06 5.50
CA LEU A 232 16.26 -6.34 6.04
C LEU A 232 16.92 -7.23 5.01
N GLY A 233 16.67 -7.04 3.71
CA GLY A 233 17.41 -7.82 2.73
C GLY A 233 18.82 -7.32 2.44
N GLY A 234 19.32 -6.34 3.19
CA GLY A 234 20.76 -6.16 3.36
C GLY A 234 21.41 -7.23 4.26
N LEU A 235 20.61 -8.04 4.99
CA LEU A 235 21.13 -9.17 5.76
C LEU A 235 21.57 -10.28 4.80
N ASP A 236 22.87 -10.59 4.81
CA ASP A 236 23.43 -11.70 4.04
C ASP A 236 23.67 -12.93 4.95
N PRO A 237 22.90 -14.02 4.79
CA PRO A 237 23.12 -15.27 5.52
C PRO A 237 24.49 -15.89 5.26
N ALA A 238 25.12 -15.63 4.11
CA ALA A 238 26.43 -16.14 3.78
C ALA A 238 27.53 -15.51 4.65
N HIS A 239 27.39 -14.22 4.96
CA HIS A 239 28.34 -13.48 5.78
C HIS A 239 28.07 -13.59 7.29
N LEU A 240 26.80 -13.52 7.70
CA LEU A 240 26.39 -13.47 9.12
C LEU A 240 26.10 -14.85 9.72
N GLY A 241 25.90 -15.87 8.89
CA GLY A 241 25.39 -17.18 9.29
C GLY A 241 23.87 -17.17 9.54
N ALA A 242 23.25 -18.34 9.43
CA ALA A 242 21.78 -18.46 9.50
C ALA A 242 21.19 -18.11 10.88
N ARG A 243 21.91 -18.43 11.98
CA ARG A 243 21.41 -18.21 13.35
C ARG A 243 21.29 -16.71 13.69
N PRO A 244 22.34 -15.87 13.50
CA PRO A 244 22.21 -14.44 13.78
C PRO A 244 21.16 -13.77 12.91
N VAL A 245 21.10 -14.08 11.62
CA VAL A 245 20.08 -13.54 10.70
C VAL A 245 18.67 -13.84 11.20
N LEU A 246 18.42 -15.08 11.66
CA LEU A 246 17.13 -15.45 12.23
C LEU A 246 16.80 -14.64 13.49
N VAL A 247 17.75 -14.48 14.41
CA VAL A 247 17.55 -13.71 15.64
C VAL A 247 17.24 -12.25 15.32
N TYR A 248 18.02 -11.62 14.43
CA TYR A 248 17.74 -10.26 13.97
C TYR A 248 16.31 -10.18 13.44
N LEU A 249 15.99 -11.04 12.47
CA LEU A 249 14.70 -11.00 11.81
C LEU A 249 13.54 -11.13 12.78
N LEU A 250 13.63 -12.05 13.76
CA LEU A 250 12.59 -12.23 14.76
C LEU A 250 12.40 -10.99 15.64
N VAL A 251 13.50 -10.36 16.07
CA VAL A 251 13.42 -9.13 16.89
C VAL A 251 12.87 -7.97 16.07
N TYR A 252 13.35 -7.79 14.83
CA TYR A 252 12.86 -6.79 13.88
C TYR A 252 11.36 -6.93 13.61
N LEU A 253 10.92 -8.14 13.28
CA LEU A 253 9.51 -8.43 13.03
C LEU A 253 8.65 -8.24 14.28
N THR A 254 9.16 -8.60 15.45
CA THR A 254 8.44 -8.38 16.71
C THR A 254 8.21 -6.90 16.95
N LEU A 255 9.25 -6.07 16.76
CA LEU A 255 9.12 -4.61 16.85
C LEU A 255 8.13 -4.08 15.81
N LEU A 256 8.26 -4.49 14.54
CA LEU A 256 7.36 -4.09 13.46
C LEU A 256 5.89 -4.40 13.77
N ILE A 257 5.61 -5.64 14.17
CA ILE A 257 4.26 -6.10 14.53
C ILE A 257 3.73 -5.35 15.75
N ALA A 258 4.58 -5.07 16.74
CA ALA A 258 4.20 -4.31 17.93
C ALA A 258 3.80 -2.87 17.58
N LEU A 259 4.60 -2.17 16.77
CA LEU A 259 4.30 -0.81 16.32
C LEU A 259 3.02 -0.77 15.48
N TRP A 260 2.88 -1.71 14.54
CA TRP A 260 1.66 -1.88 13.75
C TRP A 260 0.44 -2.13 14.65
N TRP A 261 0.57 -3.01 15.65
CA TRP A 261 -0.52 -3.33 16.58
C TRP A 261 -0.94 -2.10 17.38
N LEU A 262 0.02 -1.35 17.94
CA LEU A 262 -0.26 -0.16 18.73
C LEU A 262 -1.08 0.88 17.95
N HIS A 263 -0.76 1.07 16.66
CA HIS A 263 -1.48 2.00 15.80
C HIS A 263 -2.81 1.45 15.27
N PHE A 264 -2.79 0.33 14.56
CA PHE A 264 -3.95 -0.19 13.82
C PHE A 264 -4.87 -1.06 14.67
N GLY A 265 -4.33 -1.75 15.68
CA GLY A 265 -5.12 -2.56 16.60
C GLY A 265 -6.06 -1.73 17.49
N PHE A 266 -5.74 -0.45 17.71
CA PHE A 266 -6.50 0.43 18.61
C PHE A 266 -6.81 1.80 18.00
N ILE A 267 -5.79 2.61 17.77
CA ILE A 267 -5.95 4.05 17.50
C ILE A 267 -6.71 4.29 16.19
N ALA A 268 -6.25 3.69 15.09
CA ALA A 268 -6.83 3.90 13.77
C ALA A 268 -8.29 3.42 13.70
N GLY A 269 -8.60 2.27 14.32
CA GLY A 269 -9.96 1.73 14.34
C GLY A 269 -10.95 2.66 15.05
N HIS A 270 -10.59 3.20 16.22
CA HIS A 270 -11.43 4.15 16.96
C HIS A 270 -11.60 5.48 16.20
N ALA A 271 -10.53 5.98 15.59
CA ALA A 271 -10.54 7.19 14.80
C ALA A 271 -11.49 7.07 13.59
N ARG A 272 -11.42 5.95 12.84
CA ARG A 272 -12.33 5.69 11.71
C ARG A 272 -13.79 5.67 12.14
N ILE A 273 -14.12 5.05 13.27
CA ILE A 273 -15.51 5.04 13.78
C ILE A 273 -15.95 6.46 14.14
N ARG A 274 -15.13 7.21 14.88
CA ARG A 274 -15.45 8.59 15.32
C ARG A 274 -15.64 9.53 14.13
N PHE A 275 -14.77 9.45 13.13
CA PHE A 275 -14.78 10.35 11.98
C PHE A 275 -15.80 9.96 10.89
N ARG A 276 -16.25 8.69 10.85
CA ARG A 276 -17.36 8.27 9.98
C ARG A 276 -18.74 8.56 10.60
N ALA A 277 -18.85 8.54 11.92
CA ALA A 277 -20.13 8.73 12.61
C ALA A 277 -20.57 10.20 12.74
N LYS A 278 -19.66 11.17 12.57
CA LYS A 278 -19.94 12.60 12.77
C LYS A 278 -19.47 13.42 11.58
N THR A 279 -20.21 14.48 11.26
CA THR A 279 -19.85 15.46 10.24
C THR A 279 -19.76 16.85 10.87
N GLY A 280 -18.88 17.72 10.36
CA GLY A 280 -18.76 19.10 10.84
C GLY A 280 -17.31 19.60 10.96
N ALA A 281 -17.16 20.91 11.23
CA ALA A 281 -15.87 21.60 11.33
C ALA A 281 -14.90 20.91 12.31
N THR A 282 -15.40 20.60 13.51
CA THR A 282 -14.64 19.99 14.60
C THR A 282 -14.10 18.61 14.24
N VAL A 283 -14.89 17.81 13.51
CA VAL A 283 -14.46 16.47 13.05
C VAL A 283 -13.35 16.60 12.01
N ARG A 284 -13.49 17.53 11.06
CA ARG A 284 -12.47 17.74 10.02
C ARG A 284 -11.17 18.29 10.62
N ALA A 285 -11.25 19.22 11.57
CA ALA A 285 -10.10 19.71 12.30
C ALA A 285 -9.44 18.59 13.10
N ALA A 286 -10.22 17.77 13.81
CA ALA A 286 -9.69 16.61 14.52
C ALA A 286 -8.99 15.63 13.57
N ALA A 287 -9.55 15.36 12.39
CA ALA A 287 -8.91 14.52 11.38
C ALA A 287 -7.59 15.12 10.88
N LEU A 288 -7.52 16.44 10.69
CA LEU A 288 -6.27 17.13 10.35
C LEU A 288 -5.24 17.02 11.48
N PHE A 289 -5.60 17.33 12.72
CA PHE A 289 -4.66 17.24 13.85
C PHE A 289 -4.14 15.82 14.09
N THR A 290 -4.94 14.80 13.82
CA THR A 290 -4.55 13.41 14.06
C THR A 290 -3.81 12.80 12.88
N TYR A 291 -4.43 12.77 11.70
CA TYR A 291 -3.90 12.11 10.51
C TYR A 291 -2.94 12.99 9.70
N PHE A 292 -2.84 14.27 10.00
CA PHE A 292 -1.72 15.06 9.53
C PHE A 292 -0.71 15.28 10.66
N GLN A 293 -0.97 16.20 11.59
CA GLN A 293 0.06 16.70 12.51
C GLN A 293 0.67 15.62 13.41
N ALA A 294 -0.15 14.88 14.16
CA ALA A 294 0.34 13.78 15.00
C ALA A 294 0.97 12.65 14.16
N ASN A 295 0.45 12.42 12.96
CA ASN A 295 1.02 11.46 12.02
C ASN A 295 2.38 11.88 11.46
N MET A 296 2.64 13.17 11.28
CA MET A 296 3.98 13.65 10.89
C MET A 296 5.02 13.25 11.92
N VAL A 297 4.72 13.43 13.22
CA VAL A 297 5.62 13.03 14.31
C VAL A 297 5.87 11.52 14.28
N MET A 298 4.82 10.73 14.02
CA MET A 298 4.97 9.27 13.87
C MET A 298 5.82 8.88 12.66
N LEU A 299 5.60 9.50 11.50
CA LEU A 299 6.36 9.20 10.28
C LEU A 299 7.83 9.60 10.43
N VAL A 300 8.13 10.76 11.04
CA VAL A 300 9.52 11.14 11.36
C VAL A 300 10.16 10.13 12.31
N GLY A 301 9.43 9.67 13.34
CA GLY A 301 9.89 8.62 14.23
C GLY A 301 10.17 7.30 13.50
N LEU A 302 9.30 6.92 12.56
CA LEU A 302 9.48 5.71 11.75
C LEU A 302 10.66 5.84 10.78
N VAL A 303 10.90 7.02 10.22
CA VAL A 303 12.09 7.29 9.40
C VAL A 303 13.38 7.20 10.22
N LEU A 304 13.39 7.79 11.42
CA LEU A 304 14.52 7.64 12.34
C LEU A 304 14.77 6.18 12.71
N LEU A 305 13.71 5.39 12.89
CA LEU A 305 13.82 3.96 13.06
C LEU A 305 14.48 3.33 11.82
N ILE A 306 13.94 3.55 10.61
CA ILE A 306 14.51 3.07 9.34
C ILE A 306 16.01 3.42 9.22
N VAL A 307 16.41 4.65 9.51
CA VAL A 307 17.81 5.11 9.52
C VAL A 307 18.66 4.31 10.50
N GLY A 308 18.18 4.15 11.74
CA GLY A 308 18.90 3.41 12.77
C GLY A 308 19.05 1.93 12.44
N LEU A 309 18.00 1.32 11.91
CA LEU A 309 18.00 -0.07 11.47
C LEU A 309 18.94 -0.28 10.27
N ALA A 310 18.94 0.63 9.29
CA ALA A 310 19.87 0.60 8.16
C ALA A 310 21.34 0.67 8.61
N ARG A 311 21.66 1.49 9.63
CA ARG A 311 23.01 1.56 10.22
C ARG A 311 23.47 0.25 10.84
N THR A 312 22.56 -0.55 11.39
CA THR A 312 22.93 -1.87 11.94
C THR A 312 23.43 -2.83 10.86
N LEU A 313 22.96 -2.68 9.62
CA LEU A 313 23.29 -3.57 8.50
C LEU A 313 24.65 -3.26 7.89
N THR A 314 25.14 -2.03 8.08
CA THR A 314 26.43 -1.55 7.57
C THR A 314 27.53 -1.52 8.62
N GLY A 315 27.22 -1.87 9.88
CA GLY A 315 28.13 -1.79 11.02
C GLY A 315 28.99 -3.05 11.23
N PRO A 316 30.00 -2.99 12.12
CA PRO A 316 30.86 -4.13 12.45
C PRO A 316 30.08 -5.28 13.10
N ALA A 317 30.69 -6.48 13.11
CA ALA A 317 30.09 -7.79 13.41
C ALA A 317 29.07 -7.86 14.56
N THR A 318 28.22 -8.89 14.51
CA THR A 318 27.02 -9.12 15.36
C THR A 318 27.22 -9.06 16.88
N THR A 319 28.46 -9.14 17.36
CA THR A 319 28.84 -9.10 18.77
C THR A 319 29.29 -7.70 19.23
N ALA A 320 29.51 -6.77 18.31
CA ALA A 320 29.94 -5.42 18.64
C ALA A 320 28.81 -4.62 19.32
N PRO A 321 29.15 -3.69 20.24
CA PRO A 321 28.19 -2.75 20.79
C PRO A 321 27.51 -1.95 19.67
N ALA A 322 26.20 -1.73 19.79
CA ALA A 322 25.43 -0.98 18.80
C ALA A 322 25.94 0.46 18.61
N GLY A 323 26.50 1.06 19.67
CA GLY A 323 27.00 2.43 19.66
C GLY A 323 25.88 3.49 19.77
N PRO A 324 26.23 4.72 20.17
CA PRO A 324 25.25 5.74 20.52
C PRO A 324 24.45 6.26 19.32
N ALA A 325 25.04 6.28 18.12
CA ALA A 325 24.37 6.77 16.91
C ALA A 325 23.20 5.84 16.49
N VAL A 326 23.43 4.53 16.48
CA VAL A 326 22.40 3.51 16.15
C VAL A 326 21.28 3.60 17.19
N VAL A 327 21.63 3.52 18.47
CA VAL A 327 20.67 3.59 19.57
C VAL A 327 19.88 4.88 19.52
N GLY A 328 20.54 6.04 19.37
CA GLY A 328 19.87 7.34 19.32
C GLY A 328 18.80 7.40 18.24
N THR A 329 19.08 6.85 17.05
CA THR A 329 18.08 6.79 15.98
C THR A 329 16.98 5.77 16.18
N VAL A 330 17.28 4.55 16.63
CA VAL A 330 16.25 3.52 16.88
C VAL A 330 15.35 3.93 18.05
N TYR A 331 15.93 4.31 19.18
CA TYR A 331 15.21 4.64 20.40
C TYR A 331 14.51 5.98 20.28
N GLY A 332 15.16 6.98 19.68
CA GLY A 332 14.53 8.26 19.35
C GLY A 332 13.37 8.10 18.37
N GLY A 333 13.54 7.23 17.36
CA GLY A 333 12.49 6.91 16.40
C GLY A 333 11.25 6.28 17.04
N VAL A 334 11.43 5.24 17.86
CA VAL A 334 10.33 4.59 18.59
C VAL A 334 9.68 5.57 19.59
N THR A 335 10.48 6.40 20.27
CA THR A 335 10.00 7.43 21.20
C THR A 335 9.08 8.43 20.48
N LEU A 336 9.54 9.00 19.36
CA LEU A 336 8.73 9.93 18.57
C LEU A 336 7.46 9.28 18.03
N TYR A 337 7.54 8.02 17.61
CA TYR A 337 6.37 7.26 17.19
C TYR A 337 5.32 7.12 18.31
N LEU A 338 5.74 6.77 19.53
CA LEU A 338 4.84 6.67 20.69
C LEU A 338 4.28 8.02 21.14
N LEU A 339 5.07 9.09 21.07
CA LEU A 339 4.63 10.45 21.38
C LEU A 339 3.62 10.97 20.34
N GLY A 340 3.85 10.70 19.05
CA GLY A 340 2.90 10.97 17.98
C GLY A 340 1.59 10.21 18.20
N GLN A 341 1.64 8.94 18.58
CA GLN A 341 0.45 8.18 18.96
C GLN A 341 -0.28 8.75 20.18
N PHE A 342 0.46 9.20 21.19
CA PHE A 342 -0.13 9.84 22.37
C PHE A 342 -0.87 11.12 21.99
N TRP A 343 -0.26 11.97 21.16
CA TRP A 343 -0.91 13.18 20.64
C TRP A 343 -2.15 12.81 19.82
N PHE A 344 -2.04 11.84 18.91
CA PHE A 344 -3.19 11.35 18.14
C PHE A 344 -4.34 10.93 19.07
N TRP A 345 -4.04 10.13 20.09
CA TRP A 345 -5.03 9.65 21.05
C TRP A 345 -5.66 10.79 21.86
N ALA A 346 -4.86 11.77 22.27
CA ALA A 346 -5.31 12.93 23.05
C ALA A 346 -6.33 13.81 22.29
N VAL A 347 -6.32 13.78 20.96
CA VAL A 347 -7.31 14.51 20.13
C VAL A 347 -8.61 13.71 19.96
N ILE A 348 -8.55 12.38 19.87
CA ILE A 348 -9.75 11.55 19.59
C ILE A 348 -10.50 11.07 20.84
N ALA A 349 -9.82 10.91 21.97
CA ALA A 349 -10.34 10.26 23.16
C ALA A 349 -10.43 11.21 24.36
N GLU A 350 -11.47 11.03 25.17
CA GLU A 350 -11.71 11.85 26.38
C GLU A 350 -10.77 11.50 27.54
N ARG A 351 -10.25 10.26 27.57
CA ARG A 351 -9.29 9.80 28.59
C ARG A 351 -7.89 9.69 28.01
N ARG A 352 -6.93 10.37 28.66
CA ARG A 352 -5.51 10.29 28.33
C ARG A 352 -4.92 8.97 28.81
N CYS A 353 -4.31 8.21 27.90
CA CYS A 353 -3.55 7.00 28.25
C CYS A 353 -2.08 7.39 28.45
N TRP A 354 -1.67 7.54 29.71
CA TRP A 354 -0.29 7.92 30.07
C TRP A 354 0.73 6.78 29.90
N LEU A 355 0.28 5.56 29.60
CA LEU A 355 1.16 4.42 29.36
C LEU A 355 2.09 4.67 28.16
N ARG A 356 1.61 5.32 27.09
CA ARG A 356 2.43 5.61 25.89
C ARG A 356 3.63 6.53 26.20
N PRO A 357 3.45 7.73 26.77
CA PRO A 357 4.59 8.58 27.11
C PRO A 357 5.45 7.95 28.21
N ALA A 358 4.89 7.19 29.16
CA ALA A 358 5.69 6.47 30.14
C ALA A 358 6.62 5.41 29.48
N THR A 359 6.10 4.64 28.52
CA THR A 359 6.91 3.69 27.72
C THR A 359 7.95 4.42 26.87
N ALA A 360 7.61 5.57 26.29
CA ALA A 360 8.54 6.38 25.52
C ALA A 360 9.71 6.90 26.39
N VAL A 361 9.41 7.40 27.59
CA VAL A 361 10.41 7.81 28.58
C VAL A 361 11.27 6.63 29.03
N LEU A 362 10.66 5.45 29.29
CA LEU A 362 11.40 4.24 29.65
C LEU A 362 12.38 3.82 28.55
N ILE A 363 11.92 3.77 27.30
CA ILE A 363 12.78 3.43 26.16
C ILE A 363 13.95 4.42 26.11
N LEU A 364 13.68 5.73 26.13
CA LEU A 364 14.73 6.74 26.07
C LEU A 364 15.71 6.65 27.25
N ALA A 365 15.23 6.38 28.47
CA ALA A 365 16.07 6.21 29.65
C ALA A 365 17.00 4.99 29.56
N LEU A 366 16.59 3.94 28.84
CA LEU A 366 17.39 2.74 28.62
C LEU A 366 18.41 2.90 27.47
N ALA A 367 18.35 3.98 26.69
CA ALA A 367 19.23 4.19 25.55
C ALA A 367 20.74 4.16 25.91
N PRO A 368 21.23 4.85 26.97
CA PRO A 368 22.66 4.83 27.29
C PRO A 368 23.17 3.42 27.59
N ALA A 369 22.41 2.63 28.35
CA ALA A 369 22.74 1.24 28.65
C ALA A 369 22.68 0.36 27.40
N ALA A 370 21.70 0.57 26.53
CA ALA A 370 21.54 -0.18 25.29
C ALA A 370 22.69 0.04 24.30
N ALA A 371 23.38 1.18 24.35
CA ALA A 371 24.53 1.47 23.47
C ALA A 371 25.72 0.53 23.71
N ALA A 372 25.81 -0.05 24.90
CA ALA A 372 26.82 -1.05 25.26
C ALA A 372 26.41 -2.49 24.90
N LEU A 373 25.16 -2.72 24.48
CA LEU A 373 24.65 -4.06 24.19
C LEU A 373 24.93 -4.48 22.73
N PRO A 374 25.03 -5.79 22.47
CA PRO A 374 24.95 -6.32 21.11
C PRO A 374 23.64 -5.92 20.42
N LEU A 375 23.70 -5.74 19.11
CA LEU A 375 22.58 -5.25 18.30
C LEU A 375 21.23 -5.98 18.55
N PRO A 376 21.15 -7.32 18.63
CA PRO A 376 19.86 -7.98 18.90
C PRO A 376 19.29 -7.65 20.27
N ALA A 377 20.14 -7.55 21.30
CA ALA A 377 19.72 -7.23 22.66
C ALA A 377 19.27 -5.76 22.76
N MET A 378 19.99 -4.85 22.10
CA MET A 378 19.59 -3.45 21.97
C MET A 378 18.21 -3.29 21.31
N LEU A 379 17.90 -4.09 20.29
CA LEU A 379 16.61 -4.05 19.58
C LEU A 379 15.50 -4.76 20.37
N ALA A 380 15.83 -5.77 21.18
CA ALA A 380 14.87 -6.52 21.98
C ALA A 380 14.17 -5.64 23.04
N ILE A 381 14.85 -4.61 23.56
CA ILE A 381 14.30 -3.67 24.55
C ILE A 381 13.07 -2.91 24.00
N PRO A 382 13.16 -2.12 22.91
CA PRO A 382 11.98 -1.43 22.37
C PRO A 382 10.93 -2.42 21.85
N ALA A 383 11.34 -3.58 21.32
CA ALA A 383 10.40 -4.62 20.89
C ALA A 383 9.56 -5.16 22.06
N ALA A 384 10.20 -5.50 23.18
CA ALA A 384 9.54 -5.98 24.39
C ALA A 384 8.67 -4.90 25.03
N ALA A 385 9.16 -3.65 25.11
CA ALA A 385 8.42 -2.53 25.67
C ALA A 385 7.14 -2.23 24.86
N CYS A 386 7.24 -2.15 23.53
CA CYS A 386 6.10 -1.93 22.64
C CYS A 386 5.10 -3.10 22.66
N THR A 387 5.59 -4.35 22.68
CA THR A 387 4.72 -5.53 22.81
C THR A 387 3.99 -5.52 24.15
N GLY A 388 4.68 -5.22 25.25
CA GLY A 388 4.09 -5.10 26.58
C GLY A 388 3.00 -4.02 26.63
N LEU A 389 3.27 -2.85 26.05
CA LEU A 389 2.30 -1.76 25.90
C LEU A 389 1.08 -2.19 25.07
N ALA A 390 1.28 -2.90 23.96
CA ALA A 390 0.19 -3.40 23.12
C ALA A 390 -0.71 -4.41 23.87
N PHE A 391 -0.11 -5.27 24.69
CA PHE A 391 -0.86 -6.17 25.57
C PHE A 391 -1.58 -5.42 26.70
N ALA A 392 -0.97 -4.38 27.27
CA ALA A 392 -1.59 -3.55 28.30
C ALA A 392 -2.83 -2.83 27.75
N ASP A 393 -2.74 -2.21 26.57
CA ASP A 393 -3.88 -1.59 25.85
C ASP A 393 -4.99 -2.62 25.58
N SER A 394 -4.62 -3.84 25.18
CA SER A 394 -5.54 -4.95 24.95
C SER A 394 -6.30 -5.38 26.23
N ARG A 395 -5.70 -5.22 27.41
CA ARG A 395 -6.33 -5.55 28.70
C ARG A 395 -7.21 -4.40 29.19
N HIS A 396 -6.74 -3.16 29.08
CA HIS A 396 -7.46 -1.98 29.56
C HIS A 396 -8.82 -1.82 28.83
N CYS A 397 -8.87 -2.05 27.52
CA CYS A 397 -10.11 -2.04 26.74
C CYS A 397 -11.08 -3.18 27.10
N ARG A 398 -10.59 -4.32 27.59
CA ARG A 398 -11.45 -5.43 28.06
C ARG A 398 -12.07 -5.15 29.43
N ALA A 399 -11.42 -4.32 30.25
CA ALA A 399 -11.85 -3.95 31.59
C ALA A 399 -12.89 -2.81 31.61
N ALA A 400 -13.03 -2.05 30.52
CA ALA A 400 -14.07 -1.02 30.40
C ALA A 400 -15.47 -1.65 30.58
N PRO A 401 -16.34 -1.14 31.47
CA PRO A 401 -17.62 -1.79 31.77
C PRO A 401 -18.58 -1.66 30.59
N GLN A 402 -18.70 -2.73 29.79
CA GLN A 402 -19.84 -2.91 28.89
C GLN A 402 -20.88 -3.76 29.61
N ARG A 403 -22.03 -3.14 29.97
CA ARG A 403 -23.19 -3.80 30.61
C ARG A 403 -23.71 -4.99 29.77
N PRO A 404 -24.37 -5.99 30.40
CA PRO A 404 -24.02 -7.39 30.20
C PRO A 404 -24.89 -8.14 29.18
N ALA A 405 -24.26 -9.07 28.46
CA ALA A 405 -24.92 -10.30 28.00
C ALA A 405 -23.89 -11.43 28.04
N ALA A 406 -23.66 -12.01 29.23
CA ALA A 406 -22.65 -13.04 29.46
C ALA A 406 -22.82 -14.30 28.57
N ALA A 407 -24.06 -14.64 28.21
CA ALA A 407 -24.37 -15.74 27.30
C ALA A 407 -24.10 -15.40 25.82
N ARG A 408 -24.52 -14.21 25.36
CA ARG A 408 -24.14 -13.70 24.02
C ARG A 408 -22.62 -13.49 23.92
N ARG A 409 -21.95 -13.18 25.03
CA ARG A 409 -20.49 -13.06 25.12
C ARG A 409 -19.81 -14.40 24.91
N ARG A 410 -20.17 -15.50 25.58
CA ARG A 410 -19.50 -16.80 25.36
C ARG A 410 -19.68 -17.31 23.92
N LEU A 411 -20.88 -17.14 23.34
CA LEU A 411 -21.16 -17.49 21.95
C LEU A 411 -20.43 -16.54 20.97
N ALA A 412 -20.47 -15.23 21.19
CA ALA A 412 -19.74 -14.26 20.36
C ALA A 412 -18.22 -14.38 20.51
N TRP A 413 -17.70 -14.82 21.65
CA TRP A 413 -16.26 -15.06 21.88
C TRP A 413 -15.82 -16.34 21.17
N ARG A 414 -16.59 -17.43 21.26
CA ARG A 414 -16.37 -18.66 20.47
C ARG A 414 -16.48 -18.40 18.96
N LEU A 415 -17.44 -17.58 18.52
CA LEU A 415 -17.57 -17.15 17.12
C LEU A 415 -16.51 -16.12 16.68
N ARG A 416 -15.85 -15.42 17.61
CA ARG A 416 -14.73 -14.51 17.33
C ARG A 416 -13.39 -15.26 17.25
N LEU A 417 -13.22 -16.34 18.03
CA LEU A 417 -12.06 -17.23 17.99
C LEU A 417 -11.94 -17.98 16.64
N LEU A 418 -13.07 -18.39 16.07
CA LEU A 418 -13.14 -19.16 14.82
C LEU A 418 -13.12 -18.29 13.55
N GLY A 419 -13.06 -16.96 13.69
CA GLY A 419 -13.16 -16.02 12.57
C GLY A 419 -14.61 -15.87 12.05
N ARG A 420 -14.95 -14.69 11.53
CA ARG A 420 -16.24 -14.48 10.84
C ARG A 420 -16.03 -14.57 9.34
N TYR A 421 -16.98 -15.16 8.62
CA TYR A 421 -17.01 -15.04 7.16
C TYR A 421 -17.06 -13.57 6.75
N ASN A 422 -16.35 -13.25 5.66
CA ASN A 422 -16.47 -11.96 5.03
C ASN A 422 -17.80 -11.83 4.30
N THR A 423 -18.37 -10.63 4.39
CA THR A 423 -19.52 -10.21 3.61
C THR A 423 -19.08 -9.79 2.21
N ALA A 424 -20.01 -9.76 1.25
CA ALA A 424 -19.73 -9.28 -0.12
C ALA A 424 -19.13 -7.85 -0.18
N ARG A 425 -19.38 -7.02 0.85
CA ARG A 425 -18.86 -5.65 1.01
C ARG A 425 -17.61 -5.54 1.90
N ALA A 426 -16.91 -6.64 2.17
CA ALA A 426 -15.68 -6.59 2.95
C ALA A 426 -14.64 -5.72 2.24
N THR A 427 -13.90 -4.93 3.01
CA THR A 427 -12.76 -4.13 2.54
C THR A 427 -11.47 -4.76 3.03
N VAL A 428 -10.38 -4.49 2.33
CA VAL A 428 -9.04 -4.93 2.73
C VAL A 428 -8.70 -4.34 4.10
N THR A 429 -8.20 -5.18 5.00
CA THR A 429 -7.77 -4.74 6.34
C THR A 429 -6.32 -4.25 6.33
N ASP A 430 -5.93 -3.46 7.33
CA ASP A 430 -4.55 -2.95 7.45
C ASP A 430 -3.52 -4.09 7.64
N LEU A 431 -3.96 -5.23 8.19
CA LEU A 431 -3.13 -6.42 8.34
C LEU A 431 -2.86 -7.07 6.99
N GLU A 432 -3.88 -7.15 6.14
CA GLU A 432 -3.72 -7.67 4.79
C GLU A 432 -2.84 -6.77 3.95
N LEU A 433 -2.99 -5.45 4.08
CA LEU A 433 -2.09 -4.49 3.42
C LEU A 433 -0.64 -4.70 3.89
N LEU A 434 -0.40 -4.94 5.18
CA LEU A 434 0.95 -5.21 5.69
C LEU A 434 1.54 -6.50 5.07
N VAL A 435 0.74 -7.57 4.96
CA VAL A 435 1.15 -8.81 4.27
C VAL A 435 1.43 -8.55 2.79
N ASP A 436 0.60 -7.74 2.14
CA ASP A 436 0.76 -7.37 0.73
C ASP A 436 2.08 -6.61 0.52
N VAL A 437 2.46 -5.70 1.41
CA VAL A 437 3.74 -4.98 1.32
C VAL A 437 4.95 -5.91 1.43
N VAL A 438 4.93 -6.90 2.33
CA VAL A 438 5.99 -7.93 2.42
C VAL A 438 6.06 -8.75 1.12
N ALA A 439 4.91 -9.11 0.54
CA ALA A 439 4.87 -9.80 -0.74
C ALA A 439 5.34 -8.90 -1.92
N GLY A 440 5.07 -7.60 -1.89
CA GLY A 440 5.59 -6.62 -2.85
C GLY A 440 7.12 -6.54 -2.82
N PHE A 441 7.72 -6.52 -1.62
CA PHE A 441 9.17 -6.62 -1.46
C PHE A 441 9.75 -7.91 -2.09
N ALA A 442 8.98 -9.00 -2.08
CA ALA A 442 9.40 -10.25 -2.72
C ALA A 442 9.54 -10.13 -4.23
N VAL A 443 8.73 -9.29 -4.89
CA VAL A 443 8.88 -9.00 -6.33
C VAL A 443 10.23 -8.33 -6.60
N THR A 444 10.59 -7.33 -5.81
CA THR A 444 11.90 -6.66 -5.90
C THR A 444 13.03 -7.65 -5.69
N ARG A 445 12.94 -8.51 -4.66
CA ARG A 445 13.98 -9.50 -4.36
C ARG A 445 14.18 -10.53 -5.46
N THR A 446 13.10 -10.91 -6.12
CA THR A 446 13.15 -11.88 -7.22
C THR A 446 13.85 -11.30 -8.46
N ALA A 447 13.82 -9.97 -8.66
CA ALA A 447 14.56 -9.32 -9.76
C ALA A 447 16.07 -9.51 -9.66
N TYR A 448 16.64 -9.58 -8.45
CA TYR A 448 18.08 -9.84 -8.26
C TYR A 448 18.55 -11.20 -8.79
N LEU A 449 17.65 -12.19 -8.93
CA LEU A 449 18.01 -13.46 -9.58
C LEU A 449 18.37 -13.26 -11.05
N VAL A 450 17.69 -12.32 -11.72
CA VAL A 450 17.98 -11.98 -13.12
C VAL A 450 19.25 -11.14 -13.22
N ASP A 451 19.50 -10.25 -12.25
CA ASP A 451 20.77 -9.50 -12.19
C ASP A 451 21.97 -10.46 -12.01
N ALA A 452 21.82 -11.52 -11.21
CA ALA A 452 22.88 -12.50 -10.95
C ALA A 452 23.15 -13.46 -12.12
N ASP A 453 22.11 -13.84 -12.86
CA ASP A 453 22.22 -14.70 -14.05
C ASP A 453 21.33 -14.15 -15.18
N PRO A 454 21.85 -13.25 -16.03
CA PRO A 454 21.09 -12.60 -17.10
C PRO A 454 20.89 -13.51 -18.33
N THR A 455 20.54 -14.77 -18.10
CA THR A 455 20.26 -15.79 -19.12
C THR A 455 18.78 -16.17 -19.12
N PRO A 456 18.29 -16.89 -20.16
CA PRO A 456 16.95 -17.47 -20.13
C PRO A 456 16.73 -18.40 -18.93
N ALA A 457 17.78 -19.06 -18.43
CA ALA A 457 17.70 -19.90 -17.25
C ALA A 457 17.47 -19.07 -15.98
N GLY A 458 18.23 -18.00 -15.76
CA GLY A 458 17.99 -17.08 -14.64
C GLY A 458 16.61 -16.40 -14.68
N MET A 459 16.11 -16.06 -15.86
CA MET A 459 14.73 -15.57 -16.02
C MET A 459 13.67 -16.63 -15.65
N ALA A 460 13.91 -17.89 -16.02
CA ALA A 460 13.05 -19.01 -15.63
C ALA A 460 13.09 -19.27 -14.11
N GLN A 461 14.27 -19.17 -13.50
CA GLN A 461 14.47 -19.25 -12.06
C GLN A 461 13.72 -18.15 -11.31
N ALA A 462 13.85 -16.90 -11.76
CA ALA A 462 13.11 -15.76 -11.20
C ALA A 462 11.59 -15.96 -11.33
N THR A 463 11.12 -16.41 -12.49
CA THR A 463 9.70 -16.71 -12.72
C THR A 463 9.19 -17.84 -11.83
N LEU A 464 9.98 -18.89 -11.61
CA LEU A 464 9.65 -20.00 -10.73
C LEU A 464 9.54 -19.54 -9.28
N VAL A 465 10.49 -18.75 -8.79
CA VAL A 465 10.46 -18.17 -7.44
C VAL A 465 9.25 -17.24 -7.27
N LEU A 466 8.96 -16.39 -8.27
CA LEU A 466 7.75 -15.57 -8.26
C LEU A 466 6.48 -16.41 -8.21
N LEU A 467 6.40 -17.52 -8.97
CA LEU A 467 5.25 -18.43 -8.95
C LEU A 467 5.02 -19.03 -7.54
N MET A 468 6.08 -19.37 -6.83
CA MET A 468 6.01 -19.92 -5.46
C MET A 468 5.58 -18.86 -4.44
N LEU A 469 6.17 -17.66 -4.52
CA LEU A 469 5.78 -16.50 -3.71
C LEU A 469 4.32 -16.11 -3.98
N TRP A 470 3.92 -16.09 -5.25
CA TRP A 470 2.55 -15.87 -5.69
C TRP A 470 1.60 -16.93 -5.13
N GLY A 471 2.00 -18.20 -5.13
CA GLY A 471 1.23 -19.30 -4.56
C GLY A 471 1.02 -19.15 -3.05
N CYS A 472 2.04 -18.69 -2.32
CA CYS A 472 1.98 -18.38 -0.90
C CYS A 472 1.05 -17.20 -0.62
N TRP A 473 1.27 -16.06 -1.28
CA TRP A 473 0.46 -14.88 -1.15
C TRP A 473 -1.01 -15.16 -1.51
N SER A 474 -1.27 -15.79 -2.66
CA SER A 474 -2.63 -16.15 -3.12
C SER A 474 -3.38 -17.06 -2.15
N ALA A 475 -2.67 -17.90 -1.39
CA ALA A 475 -3.29 -18.71 -0.35
C ALA A 475 -3.76 -17.85 0.83
N THR A 476 -2.93 -16.90 1.29
CA THR A 476 -3.33 -15.93 2.32
C THR A 476 -4.47 -15.03 1.84
N THR A 477 -4.45 -14.60 0.57
CA THR A 477 -5.50 -13.77 -0.05
C THR A 477 -6.83 -14.49 -0.12
N ARG A 478 -6.84 -15.77 -0.48
CA ARG A 478 -8.08 -16.55 -0.51
C ARG A 478 -8.64 -16.80 0.89
N LEU A 479 -7.78 -17.16 1.85
CA LEU A 479 -8.18 -17.33 3.25
C LEU A 479 -8.81 -16.04 3.78
N ALA A 480 -8.12 -14.92 3.60
CA ALA A 480 -8.57 -13.62 4.06
C ALA A 480 -9.76 -13.09 3.26
N ASN A 481 -9.98 -13.56 2.02
CA ASN A 481 -11.21 -13.29 1.28
C ASN A 481 -12.40 -14.00 1.91
N THR A 482 -12.25 -15.26 2.31
CA THR A 482 -13.32 -16.06 2.89
C THR A 482 -13.64 -15.66 4.33
N VAL A 483 -12.60 -15.46 5.16
CA VAL A 483 -12.69 -15.22 6.61
C VAL A 483 -11.97 -13.93 6.96
N LYS A 484 -12.52 -13.15 7.90
CA LYS A 484 -11.88 -11.93 8.41
C LYS A 484 -10.46 -12.19 8.89
N ALA A 485 -9.50 -11.47 8.30
CA ALA A 485 -8.07 -11.60 8.57
C ALA A 485 -7.63 -11.09 9.95
N ASP A 486 -8.33 -10.09 10.49
CA ASP A 486 -7.94 -9.33 11.69
C ASP A 486 -8.47 -9.93 13.01
N LEU A 487 -9.06 -11.13 12.97
CA LEU A 487 -9.71 -11.78 14.10
C LEU A 487 -9.15 -13.17 14.41
N GLY A 488 -9.21 -13.53 15.70
CA GLY A 488 -9.05 -14.91 16.19
C GLY A 488 -7.76 -15.59 15.74
N ALA A 489 -7.87 -16.88 15.40
CA ALA A 489 -6.75 -17.69 14.92
C ALA A 489 -6.19 -17.19 13.57
N THR A 490 -7.05 -16.68 12.67
CA THR A 490 -6.62 -16.17 11.36
C THR A 490 -5.58 -15.06 11.51
N ARG A 491 -5.80 -14.12 12.44
CA ARG A 491 -4.84 -13.04 12.71
C ARG A 491 -3.47 -13.56 13.13
N VAL A 492 -3.44 -14.52 14.05
CA VAL A 492 -2.18 -15.10 14.55
C VAL A 492 -1.47 -15.86 13.43
N CYS A 493 -2.19 -16.69 12.68
CA CYS A 493 -1.63 -17.42 11.55
C CYS A 493 -1.12 -16.49 10.44
N LEU A 494 -1.83 -15.40 10.12
CA LEU A 494 -1.39 -14.44 9.10
C LEU A 494 -0.17 -13.64 9.55
N LEU A 495 -0.09 -13.22 10.81
CA LEU A 495 1.10 -12.57 11.37
C LEU A 495 2.31 -13.51 11.35
N ALA A 496 2.12 -14.78 11.71
CA ALA A 496 3.19 -15.79 11.63
C ALA A 496 3.56 -16.11 10.16
N ALA A 497 2.58 -16.18 9.27
CA ALA A 497 2.80 -16.42 7.84
C ALA A 497 3.54 -15.25 7.19
N MET A 498 3.30 -14.01 7.63
CA MET A 498 4.06 -12.84 7.20
C MET A 498 5.54 -12.95 7.58
N ALA A 499 5.84 -13.39 8.81
CA ALA A 499 7.21 -13.62 9.25
C ALA A 499 7.92 -14.68 8.40
N ALA A 500 7.22 -15.78 8.13
CA ALA A 500 7.71 -16.86 7.26
C ALA A 500 7.86 -16.40 5.80
N LEU A 501 6.92 -15.61 5.28
CA LEU A 501 6.98 -15.05 3.93
C LEU A 501 8.18 -14.09 3.77
N LEU A 502 8.52 -13.34 4.83
CA LEU A 502 9.71 -12.51 4.82
C LEU A 502 11.00 -13.35 4.78
N LEU A 503 11.11 -14.42 5.60
CA LEU A 503 12.23 -15.36 5.50
C LEU A 503 12.38 -15.93 4.09
N LEU A 504 11.26 -16.35 3.50
CA LEU A 504 11.19 -16.87 2.14
C LEU A 504 11.72 -15.84 1.13
N THR A 505 11.30 -14.59 1.30
CA THR A 505 11.70 -13.46 0.44
C THR A 505 13.19 -13.12 0.56
N LEU A 506 13.75 -13.16 1.77
CA LEU A 506 15.17 -12.87 2.01
C LEU A 506 16.08 -13.94 1.43
N ALA A 507 15.64 -15.21 1.46
CA ALA A 507 16.39 -16.32 0.87
C ALA A 507 16.25 -16.42 -0.66
N ALA A 508 15.24 -15.77 -1.24
CA ALA A 508 14.91 -15.86 -2.66
C ALA A 508 16.09 -15.56 -3.61
N PRO A 509 16.90 -14.48 -3.43
CA PRO A 509 18.00 -14.17 -4.35
C PRO A 509 19.12 -15.22 -4.35
N GLN A 510 19.21 -16.05 -3.31
CA GLN A 510 20.29 -17.03 -3.13
C GLN A 510 19.79 -18.48 -3.21
N VAL A 511 18.50 -18.71 -3.53
CA VAL A 511 17.89 -20.04 -3.40
C VAL A 511 18.53 -21.10 -4.31
N PHE A 512 19.03 -20.70 -5.49
CA PHE A 512 19.70 -21.57 -6.46
C PHE A 512 21.22 -21.63 -6.28
N THR A 513 21.79 -20.90 -5.31
CA THR A 513 23.23 -20.97 -5.02
C THR A 513 23.54 -22.26 -4.29
N THR A 514 24.38 -23.11 -4.88
CA THR A 514 24.74 -24.43 -4.33
C THR A 514 26.22 -24.47 -3.95
N GLY A 515 26.53 -25.07 -2.80
CA GLY A 515 27.87 -25.58 -2.50
C GLY A 515 28.01 -27.02 -3.01
N PRO A 516 29.23 -27.58 -3.07
CA PRO A 516 29.44 -28.95 -3.58
C PRO A 516 28.63 -29.98 -2.78
N GLY A 517 27.61 -30.55 -3.42
CA GLY A 517 26.83 -31.72 -2.95
C GLY A 517 25.82 -31.50 -1.83
N ARG A 518 25.57 -30.26 -1.37
CA ARG A 518 24.57 -29.97 -0.33
C ARG A 518 23.76 -28.70 -0.65
N ALA A 519 22.49 -28.70 -0.24
CA ALA A 519 21.65 -27.51 -0.31
C ALA A 519 22.29 -26.36 0.49
N GLY A 520 22.39 -25.19 -0.14
CA GLY A 520 22.88 -23.99 0.53
C GLY A 520 21.95 -23.60 1.69
N ALA A 521 22.49 -22.86 2.66
CA ALA A 521 21.69 -22.38 3.79
C ALA A 521 20.45 -21.61 3.33
N ALA A 522 20.57 -20.82 2.26
CA ALA A 522 19.46 -20.09 1.65
C ALA A 522 18.38 -21.04 1.10
N THR A 523 18.74 -22.10 0.37
CA THR A 523 17.78 -23.11 -0.13
C THR A 523 17.01 -23.77 1.01
N VAL A 524 17.70 -24.12 2.11
CA VAL A 524 17.07 -24.71 3.30
C VAL A 524 16.10 -23.74 3.96
N VAL A 525 16.54 -22.49 4.20
CA VAL A 525 15.68 -21.45 4.78
C VAL A 525 14.47 -21.20 3.88
N PHE A 526 14.66 -21.11 2.57
CA PHE A 526 13.59 -20.95 1.59
C PHE A 526 12.58 -22.09 1.65
N ALA A 527 13.03 -23.35 1.63
CA ALA A 527 12.15 -24.51 1.70
C ALA A 527 11.35 -24.59 3.02
N LEU A 528 12.01 -24.35 4.16
CA LEU A 528 11.36 -24.35 5.48
C LEU A 528 10.37 -23.19 5.64
N ALA A 529 10.75 -21.99 5.19
CA ALA A 529 9.89 -20.82 5.21
C ALA A 529 8.67 -21.02 4.31
N TYR A 530 8.86 -21.58 3.11
CA TYR A 530 7.79 -21.95 2.20
C TYR A 530 6.80 -22.93 2.86
N LEU A 531 7.32 -24.02 3.44
CA LEU A 531 6.51 -25.01 4.16
C LEU A 531 5.76 -24.37 5.33
N LEU A 532 6.40 -23.46 6.06
CA LEU A 532 5.80 -22.77 7.20
C LEU A 532 4.64 -21.85 6.76
N VAL A 533 4.80 -21.07 5.69
CA VAL A 533 3.70 -20.25 5.13
C VAL A 533 2.52 -21.13 4.72
N ARG A 534 2.79 -22.23 4.01
CA ARG A 534 1.76 -23.18 3.58
C ARG A 534 1.06 -23.85 4.75
N GLY A 535 1.83 -24.31 5.73
CA GLY A 535 1.36 -24.96 6.95
C GLY A 535 0.49 -24.04 7.80
N LEU A 536 0.92 -22.79 8.02
CA LEU A 536 0.16 -21.80 8.78
C LEU A 536 -1.14 -21.41 8.09
N THR A 537 -1.12 -21.28 6.76
CA THR A 537 -2.34 -21.00 5.99
C THR A 537 -3.30 -22.19 6.02
N ALA A 538 -2.80 -23.41 5.87
CA ALA A 538 -3.60 -24.63 5.97
C ALA A 538 -4.17 -24.81 7.39
N ALA A 539 -3.37 -24.54 8.44
CA ALA A 539 -3.81 -24.56 9.83
C ALA A 539 -4.94 -23.55 10.06
N ALA A 540 -4.82 -22.32 9.56
CA ALA A 540 -5.89 -21.33 9.64
C ALA A 540 -7.17 -21.80 8.92
N VAL A 541 -7.05 -22.42 7.74
CA VAL A 541 -8.18 -23.03 7.02
C VAL A 541 -8.84 -24.13 7.86
N VAL A 542 -8.06 -25.03 8.48
CA VAL A 542 -8.59 -26.10 9.34
C VAL A 542 -9.29 -25.54 10.57
N LEU A 543 -8.66 -24.57 11.24
CA LEU A 543 -9.19 -23.97 12.48
C LEU A 543 -10.49 -23.19 12.26
N THR A 544 -10.67 -22.59 11.07
CA THR A 544 -11.80 -21.68 10.77
C THR A 544 -12.87 -22.30 9.87
N LEU A 545 -12.47 -22.98 8.79
CA LEU A 545 -13.37 -23.51 7.77
C LEU A 545 -13.64 -25.00 7.90
N ARG A 546 -12.77 -25.75 8.58
CA ARG A 546 -12.88 -27.22 8.78
C ARG A 546 -13.25 -27.97 7.48
N PRO A 547 -12.49 -27.80 6.39
CA PRO A 547 -12.83 -28.46 5.13
C PRO A 547 -12.71 -29.98 5.25
N PRO A 548 -13.46 -30.76 4.45
CA PRO A 548 -13.31 -32.21 4.40
C PRO A 548 -11.88 -32.59 3.98
N ALA A 549 -11.36 -33.70 4.50
CA ALA A 549 -10.01 -34.18 4.25
C ALA A 549 -9.68 -34.29 2.75
N ALA A 550 -10.65 -34.72 1.92
CA ALA A 550 -10.50 -34.82 0.47
C ALA A 550 -10.19 -33.49 -0.23
N ARG A 551 -10.56 -32.34 0.37
CA ARG A 551 -10.22 -31.00 -0.17
C ARG A 551 -8.89 -30.47 0.38
N LEU A 552 -8.49 -30.90 1.58
CA LEU A 552 -7.27 -30.46 2.23
C LEU A 552 -6.04 -31.28 1.81
N ALA A 553 -6.19 -32.60 1.64
CA ALA A 553 -5.10 -33.51 1.33
C ALA A 553 -4.30 -33.11 0.08
N PRO A 554 -4.92 -32.69 -1.05
CA PRO A 554 -4.16 -32.25 -2.22
C PRO A 554 -3.32 -31.00 -1.97
N VAL A 555 -3.77 -30.09 -1.09
CA VAL A 555 -3.02 -28.87 -0.72
C VAL A 555 -1.81 -29.21 0.14
N LEU A 556 -1.97 -30.14 1.09
CA LEU A 556 -0.87 -30.58 1.96
C LEU A 556 0.15 -31.43 1.18
N ALA A 557 -0.33 -32.36 0.35
CA ALA A 557 0.51 -33.21 -0.47
C ALA A 557 1.36 -32.39 -1.46
N SER A 558 0.76 -31.41 -2.12
CA SER A 558 1.48 -30.56 -3.05
C SER A 558 2.46 -29.61 -2.36
N ALA A 559 2.12 -29.09 -1.16
CA ALA A 559 3.06 -28.32 -0.35
C ALA A 559 4.26 -29.17 0.10
N ALA A 560 4.03 -30.42 0.50
CA ALA A 560 5.08 -31.36 0.87
C ALA A 560 5.95 -31.73 -0.34
N LEU A 561 5.34 -32.01 -1.50
CA LEU A 561 6.05 -32.29 -2.75
C LEU A 561 6.89 -31.10 -3.21
N ALA A 562 6.32 -29.90 -3.24
CA ALA A 562 7.04 -28.68 -3.59
C ALA A 562 8.23 -28.46 -2.66
N THR A 563 8.03 -28.56 -1.34
CA THR A 563 9.10 -28.44 -0.35
C THR A 563 10.22 -29.46 -0.60
N THR A 564 9.84 -30.71 -0.89
CA THR A 564 10.80 -31.78 -1.19
C THR A 564 11.60 -31.48 -2.45
N LEU A 565 10.95 -30.99 -3.52
CA LEU A 565 11.60 -30.61 -4.77
C LEU A 565 12.55 -29.41 -4.60
N ILE A 566 12.23 -28.45 -3.72
CA ILE A 566 13.14 -27.34 -3.39
C ILE A 566 14.40 -27.88 -2.72
N PHE A 567 14.26 -28.76 -1.72
CA PHE A 567 15.41 -29.38 -1.05
C PHE A 567 16.25 -30.24 -2.01
N ALA A 568 15.58 -31.02 -2.84
CA ALA A 568 16.22 -31.94 -3.76
C ALA A 568 17.00 -31.22 -4.87
N GLN A 569 16.71 -29.95 -5.16
CA GLN A 569 17.30 -29.21 -6.26
C GLN A 569 18.84 -29.23 -6.26
N ALA A 570 19.48 -29.15 -5.08
CA ALA A 570 20.94 -29.20 -4.98
C ALA A 570 21.55 -30.57 -5.32
N ALA A 571 20.75 -31.64 -5.27
CA ALA A 571 21.14 -32.99 -5.65
C ALA A 571 20.80 -33.33 -7.11
N VAL A 572 20.06 -32.47 -7.82
CA VAL A 572 19.67 -32.70 -9.22
C VAL A 572 20.83 -32.35 -10.16
N PRO A 573 21.31 -33.30 -11.00
CA PRO A 573 22.31 -33.04 -12.02
C PRO A 573 21.85 -31.92 -12.98
N GLU A 574 22.79 -31.10 -13.46
CA GLU A 574 22.48 -29.94 -14.32
C GLU A 574 21.52 -30.24 -15.49
N PRO A 575 21.68 -31.32 -16.26
CA PRO A 575 20.79 -31.60 -17.40
C PRO A 575 19.33 -31.84 -17.00
N LEU A 576 19.09 -32.26 -15.75
CA LEU A 576 17.76 -32.57 -15.23
C LEU A 576 17.13 -31.41 -14.46
N ARG A 577 17.88 -30.33 -14.17
CA ARG A 577 17.35 -29.18 -13.40
C ARG A 577 16.14 -28.52 -14.08
N PRO A 578 16.10 -28.28 -15.40
CA PRO A 578 14.92 -27.69 -16.05
C PRO A 578 13.67 -28.56 -15.90
N ALA A 579 13.81 -29.88 -15.94
CA ALA A 579 12.71 -30.82 -15.72
C ALA A 579 12.24 -30.77 -14.25
N ALA A 580 13.15 -30.71 -13.28
CA ALA A 580 12.82 -30.54 -11.88
C ALA A 580 12.11 -29.20 -11.60
N TRP A 581 12.56 -28.11 -12.22
CA TRP A 581 11.90 -26.80 -12.16
C TRP A 581 10.49 -26.83 -12.77
N SER A 582 10.33 -27.51 -13.90
CA SER A 582 9.03 -27.69 -14.55
C SER A 582 8.07 -28.49 -13.68
N LEU A 583 8.55 -29.56 -13.03
CA LEU A 583 7.77 -30.34 -12.07
C LEU A 583 7.39 -29.53 -10.82
N LEU A 584 8.31 -28.71 -10.31
CA LEU A 584 8.03 -27.80 -9.20
C LEU A 584 6.96 -26.75 -9.59
N ALA A 585 7.07 -26.15 -10.77
CA ALA A 585 6.07 -25.23 -11.30
C ALA A 585 4.69 -25.90 -11.47
N ALA A 586 4.66 -27.11 -12.04
CA ALA A 586 3.44 -27.88 -12.20
C ALA A 586 2.80 -28.21 -10.84
N THR A 587 3.62 -28.56 -9.84
CA THR A 587 3.17 -28.80 -8.46
C THR A 587 2.55 -27.54 -7.85
N GLU A 588 3.14 -26.37 -8.07
CA GLU A 588 2.56 -25.11 -7.58
C GLU A 588 1.25 -24.74 -8.25
N ILE A 589 1.17 -24.87 -9.57
CA ILE A 589 -0.06 -24.65 -10.32
C ILE A 589 -1.14 -25.62 -9.81
N GLY A 590 -0.80 -26.89 -9.63
CA GLY A 590 -1.68 -27.90 -9.03
C GLY A 590 -2.16 -27.50 -7.62
N THR A 591 -1.26 -27.01 -6.77
CA THR A 591 -1.59 -26.52 -5.42
C THR A 591 -2.57 -25.36 -5.46
N TRP A 592 -2.37 -24.42 -6.38
CA TRP A 592 -3.26 -23.29 -6.54
C TRP A 592 -4.68 -23.75 -6.91
N TRP A 593 -4.82 -24.65 -7.88
CA TRP A 593 -6.12 -25.24 -8.22
C TRP A 593 -6.73 -26.03 -7.05
N ALA A 594 -5.93 -26.84 -6.34
CA ALA A 594 -6.37 -27.58 -5.16
C ALA A 594 -6.91 -26.64 -4.06
N GLY A 595 -6.15 -25.59 -3.71
CA GLY A 595 -6.54 -24.61 -2.69
C GLY A 595 -7.77 -23.77 -3.07
N SER A 596 -8.16 -23.77 -4.34
CA SER A 596 -9.42 -23.11 -4.74
C SER A 596 -10.61 -23.88 -4.16
N ARG A 597 -10.49 -25.20 -3.99
CA ARG A 597 -11.58 -26.03 -3.44
C ARG A 597 -11.78 -25.84 -1.94
N THR A 598 -10.78 -25.33 -1.21
CA THR A 598 -10.84 -25.14 0.24
C THR A 598 -11.41 -23.79 0.66
N CYS A 599 -11.15 -22.72 -0.12
CA CYS A 599 -11.54 -21.36 0.22
C CYS A 599 -12.43 -20.74 -0.87
N PRO A 600 -13.76 -20.67 -0.68
CA PRO A 600 -14.65 -20.04 -1.64
C PRO A 600 -14.45 -18.52 -1.67
N VAL A 601 -14.66 -17.92 -2.84
CA VAL A 601 -14.61 -16.47 -3.04
C VAL A 601 -15.93 -15.84 -2.60
N THR A 602 -15.94 -15.24 -1.41
CA THR A 602 -17.15 -14.68 -0.78
C THR A 602 -17.27 -13.17 -1.00
N ALA A 603 -16.15 -12.45 -1.16
CA ALA A 603 -16.12 -11.00 -1.30
C ALA A 603 -15.39 -10.58 -2.60
N PRO A 604 -16.10 -10.43 -3.72
CA PRO A 604 -15.47 -10.05 -5.00
C PRO A 604 -14.71 -8.72 -4.98
N ALA A 605 -15.32 -7.66 -4.43
CA ALA A 605 -14.70 -6.33 -4.32
C ALA A 605 -13.38 -6.38 -3.54
N HIS A 606 -13.39 -7.08 -2.41
CA HIS A 606 -12.20 -7.34 -1.61
C HIS A 606 -11.08 -8.03 -2.40
N LEU A 607 -11.41 -9.06 -3.19
CA LEU A 607 -10.42 -9.78 -3.98
C LEU A 607 -9.80 -8.90 -5.07
N VAL A 608 -10.65 -8.17 -5.80
CA VAL A 608 -10.22 -7.21 -6.82
C VAL A 608 -9.31 -6.16 -6.20
N GLU A 609 -9.66 -5.66 -5.01
CA GLU A 609 -8.86 -4.65 -4.32
C GLU A 609 -7.48 -5.18 -3.89
N ARG A 610 -7.37 -6.42 -3.39
CA ARG A 610 -6.06 -7.01 -3.05
C ARG A 610 -5.16 -7.24 -4.26
N LEU A 611 -5.74 -7.68 -5.37
CA LEU A 611 -4.99 -7.85 -6.63
C LEU A 611 -4.56 -6.50 -7.21
N ASN A 612 -5.39 -5.47 -7.05
CA ASN A 612 -5.08 -4.08 -7.38
C ASN A 612 -3.89 -3.56 -6.55
N LEU A 613 -3.91 -3.74 -5.22
CA LEU A 613 -2.81 -3.36 -4.33
C LEU A 613 -1.52 -4.12 -4.65
N MET A 614 -1.61 -5.43 -4.92
CA MET A 614 -0.44 -6.22 -5.30
C MET A 614 0.18 -5.74 -6.62
N THR A 615 -0.64 -5.36 -7.60
CA THR A 615 -0.15 -4.81 -8.88
C THR A 615 0.53 -3.46 -8.68
N LEU A 616 -0.02 -2.60 -7.80
CA LEU A 616 0.61 -1.33 -7.41
C LEU A 616 1.98 -1.56 -6.77
N LEU A 617 2.06 -2.47 -5.81
CA LEU A 617 3.30 -2.80 -5.11
C LEU A 617 4.34 -3.44 -6.04
N GLY A 618 3.89 -4.27 -6.98
CA GLY A 618 4.72 -4.78 -8.07
C GLY A 618 5.31 -3.63 -8.89
N LEU A 619 4.49 -2.75 -9.46
CA LEU A 619 4.98 -1.61 -10.25
C LEU A 619 5.87 -0.66 -9.45
N ALA A 620 5.64 -0.51 -8.15
CA ALA A 620 6.50 0.25 -7.25
C ALA A 620 7.91 -0.35 -7.11
N SER A 621 8.07 -1.67 -7.32
CA SER A 621 9.40 -2.31 -7.37
C SER A 621 10.29 -1.72 -8.46
N LEU A 622 9.70 -1.16 -9.55
CA LEU A 622 10.48 -0.45 -10.56
C LEU A 622 11.12 0.83 -10.00
N ALA A 623 10.41 1.54 -9.12
CA ALA A 623 10.94 2.72 -8.45
C ALA A 623 12.12 2.34 -7.53
N THR A 624 11.98 1.23 -6.79
CA THR A 624 13.06 0.67 -5.96
C THR A 624 14.28 0.29 -6.80
N ALA A 625 14.05 -0.34 -7.95
CA ALA A 625 15.10 -0.76 -8.87
C ALA A 625 15.91 0.43 -9.42
N ILE A 626 15.24 1.48 -9.91
CA ILE A 626 15.88 2.74 -10.33
C ILE A 626 16.74 3.29 -9.20
N THR A 627 16.18 3.31 -7.99
CA THR A 627 16.87 4.01 -6.93
C THR A 627 18.04 3.23 -6.37
N THR A 628 17.95 1.89 -6.33
CA THR A 628 19.09 1.03 -6.02
C THR A 628 20.21 1.23 -7.03
N ALA A 629 19.89 1.33 -8.33
CA ALA A 629 20.89 1.50 -9.38
C ALA A 629 21.53 2.90 -9.43
N THR A 630 20.84 3.92 -8.94
CA THR A 630 21.36 5.30 -8.86
C THR A 630 22.06 5.60 -7.54
N PHE A 631 21.93 4.72 -6.55
CA PHE A 631 22.53 4.94 -5.25
C PHE A 631 24.06 4.89 -5.33
N GLY A 632 24.73 5.99 -4.94
CA GLY A 632 26.20 6.08 -4.94
C GLY A 632 26.81 6.35 -6.32
N THR A 633 26.01 6.59 -7.35
CA THR A 633 26.47 7.02 -8.68
C THR A 633 26.20 8.51 -8.88
N ALA A 634 27.04 9.19 -9.68
CA ALA A 634 26.82 10.59 -10.00
C ALA A 634 25.59 10.73 -10.91
N ILE A 635 24.55 11.42 -10.45
CA ILE A 635 23.33 11.56 -11.24
C ILE A 635 23.57 12.57 -12.37
N THR A 636 23.46 12.09 -13.60
CA THR A 636 23.52 12.89 -14.82
C THR A 636 22.12 13.21 -15.31
N THR A 637 22.01 14.14 -16.27
CA THR A 637 20.73 14.40 -16.95
C THR A 637 20.19 13.15 -17.64
N ALA A 638 21.06 12.25 -18.13
CA ALA A 638 20.67 11.01 -18.78
C ALA A 638 20.10 9.97 -17.80
N THR A 639 20.68 9.83 -16.61
CA THR A 639 20.14 8.91 -15.58
C THR A 639 18.81 9.45 -15.02
N ALA A 640 18.70 10.76 -14.80
CA ALA A 640 17.44 11.40 -14.44
C ALA A 640 16.35 11.22 -15.52
N ALA A 641 16.69 11.39 -16.80
CA ALA A 641 15.77 11.16 -17.91
C ALA A 641 15.31 9.69 -17.98
N THR A 642 16.24 8.75 -17.80
CA THR A 642 15.94 7.31 -17.74
C THR A 642 14.95 6.99 -16.61
N ALA A 643 15.19 7.53 -15.40
CA ALA A 643 14.27 7.39 -14.27
C ALA A 643 12.88 7.98 -14.57
N ALA A 644 12.82 9.17 -15.19
CA ALA A 644 11.55 9.81 -15.57
C ALA A 644 10.76 8.95 -16.57
N VAL A 645 11.42 8.46 -17.64
CA VAL A 645 10.77 7.66 -18.68
C VAL A 645 10.31 6.31 -18.12
N ALA A 646 11.10 5.66 -17.26
CA ALA A 646 10.69 4.43 -16.59
C ALA A 646 9.47 4.65 -15.68
N MET A 647 9.40 5.77 -14.95
CA MET A 647 8.25 6.10 -14.11
C MET A 647 7.00 6.44 -14.91
N LEU A 648 7.15 7.14 -16.05
CA LEU A 648 6.06 7.37 -16.99
C LEU A 648 5.53 6.06 -17.57
N MET A 649 6.43 5.12 -17.90
CA MET A 649 6.06 3.78 -18.33
C MET A 649 5.27 3.04 -17.25
N ALA A 650 5.76 2.98 -16.00
CA ALA A 650 5.04 2.35 -14.88
C ALA A 650 3.64 2.96 -14.68
N THR A 651 3.53 4.29 -14.74
CA THR A 651 2.25 4.99 -14.63
C THR A 651 1.31 4.66 -15.79
N GLY A 652 1.83 4.54 -17.01
CA GLY A 652 1.07 4.13 -18.18
C GLY A 652 0.58 2.68 -18.08
N LEU A 653 1.45 1.76 -17.66
CA LEU A 653 1.12 0.35 -17.42
C LEU A 653 0.03 0.20 -16.36
N TRP A 654 0.16 0.95 -15.26
CA TRP A 654 -0.85 1.04 -14.21
C TRP A 654 -2.20 1.52 -14.77
N HIS A 655 -2.20 2.64 -15.50
CA HIS A 655 -3.42 3.25 -16.03
C HIS A 655 -4.17 2.31 -16.97
N GLN A 656 -3.46 1.48 -17.74
CA GLN A 656 -4.10 0.48 -18.59
C GLN A 656 -4.77 -0.65 -17.79
N TYR A 657 -4.17 -1.07 -16.68
CA TYR A 657 -4.73 -2.07 -15.76
C TYR A 657 -5.96 -1.52 -15.03
N ALA A 658 -5.87 -0.30 -14.48
CA ALA A 658 -6.90 0.32 -13.66
C ALA A 658 -8.27 0.39 -14.37
N ARG A 659 -8.28 0.57 -15.69
CA ARG A 659 -9.51 0.56 -16.52
C ARG A 659 -10.29 -0.75 -16.49
N LEU A 660 -9.63 -1.87 -16.20
CA LEU A 660 -10.26 -3.19 -16.16
C LEU A 660 -10.77 -3.55 -14.75
N ARG A 661 -10.46 -2.75 -13.73
CA ARG A 661 -10.78 -3.05 -12.32
C ARG A 661 -12.27 -3.03 -12.04
N GLU A 662 -12.94 -1.90 -12.29
CA GLU A 662 -14.37 -1.76 -12.01
C GLU A 662 -15.21 -2.74 -12.85
N PRO A 663 -14.94 -2.94 -14.16
CA PRO A 663 -15.62 -3.98 -14.92
C PRO A 663 -15.39 -5.40 -14.38
N ALA A 664 -14.19 -5.72 -13.89
CA ALA A 664 -13.89 -7.02 -13.30
C ALA A 664 -14.65 -7.25 -11.99
N GLU A 665 -14.71 -6.23 -11.12
CA GLU A 665 -15.50 -6.28 -9.90
C GLU A 665 -16.99 -6.47 -10.21
N HIS A 666 -17.52 -5.70 -11.16
CA HIS A 666 -18.90 -5.83 -11.59
C HIS A 666 -19.20 -7.22 -12.15
N LEU A 667 -18.30 -7.81 -12.95
CA LEU A 667 -18.45 -9.17 -13.44
C LEU A 667 -18.48 -10.18 -12.28
N LEU A 668 -17.49 -10.14 -11.38
CA LEU A 668 -17.38 -11.11 -10.30
C LEU A 668 -18.53 -10.99 -9.28
N THR A 669 -19.11 -9.81 -9.11
CA THR A 669 -20.29 -9.60 -8.25
C THR A 669 -21.57 -10.13 -8.88
N THR A 670 -21.74 -9.98 -10.19
CA THR A 670 -22.98 -10.34 -10.90
C THR A 670 -23.09 -11.82 -11.27
N VAL A 671 -21.97 -12.52 -11.53
CA VAL A 671 -22.00 -13.94 -11.88
C VAL A 671 -22.32 -14.84 -10.69
N GLY A 672 -22.97 -15.98 -10.98
CA GLY A 672 -23.28 -17.00 -9.97
C GLY A 672 -22.02 -17.60 -9.33
N ILE A 673 -22.16 -18.12 -8.09
CA ILE A 673 -21.05 -18.57 -7.23
C ILE A 673 -20.07 -19.54 -7.92
N PRO A 674 -20.50 -20.58 -8.68
CA PRO A 674 -19.57 -21.48 -9.34
C PRO A 674 -18.73 -20.79 -10.42
N ALA A 675 -19.35 -19.90 -11.20
CA ALA A 675 -18.66 -19.14 -12.24
C ALA A 675 -17.73 -18.07 -11.63
N ARG A 676 -18.18 -17.37 -10.59
CA ARG A 676 -17.37 -16.43 -9.80
C ARG A 676 -16.09 -17.09 -9.36
N HIS A 677 -16.22 -18.25 -8.72
CA HIS A 677 -15.10 -18.99 -8.20
C HIS A 677 -14.10 -19.36 -9.30
N ARG A 678 -14.57 -19.97 -10.41
CA ARG A 678 -13.72 -20.34 -11.55
C ARG A 678 -12.99 -19.16 -12.16
N LEU A 679 -13.68 -18.03 -12.36
CA LEU A 679 -13.10 -16.82 -12.97
C LEU A 679 -12.08 -16.17 -12.03
N ALA A 680 -12.43 -16.03 -10.76
CA ALA A 680 -11.58 -15.41 -9.74
C ALA A 680 -10.31 -16.22 -9.49
N THR A 681 -10.43 -17.53 -9.26
CA THR A 681 -9.28 -18.38 -8.91
C THR A 681 -8.50 -18.87 -10.12
N GLY A 682 -9.05 -18.79 -11.33
CA GLY A 682 -8.39 -19.17 -12.57
C GLY A 682 -7.82 -17.96 -13.31
N PRO A 683 -8.46 -17.50 -14.40
CA PRO A 683 -7.88 -16.53 -15.32
C PRO A 683 -7.61 -15.17 -14.69
N TYR A 684 -8.46 -14.70 -13.76
CA TYR A 684 -8.26 -13.39 -13.15
C TYR A 684 -6.98 -13.34 -12.33
N THR A 685 -6.79 -14.28 -11.40
CA THR A 685 -5.56 -14.38 -10.60
C THR A 685 -4.35 -14.74 -11.49
N ALA A 686 -4.49 -15.59 -12.51
CA ALA A 686 -3.39 -15.95 -13.42
C ALA A 686 -2.80 -14.78 -14.19
N CYS A 687 -3.65 -13.90 -14.71
CA CYS A 687 -3.17 -12.79 -15.50
C CYS A 687 -2.34 -11.82 -14.67
N HIS A 688 -2.61 -11.68 -13.37
CA HIS A 688 -1.81 -10.82 -12.47
C HIS A 688 -0.40 -11.38 -12.26
N LEU A 689 -0.23 -12.71 -12.23
CA LEU A 689 1.10 -13.31 -12.21
C LEU A 689 1.91 -12.88 -13.44
N LEU A 690 1.32 -12.87 -14.64
CA LEU A 690 1.99 -12.36 -15.84
C LEU A 690 2.37 -10.87 -15.72
N LEU A 691 1.49 -10.05 -15.15
CA LEU A 691 1.80 -8.64 -14.90
C LEU A 691 3.04 -8.49 -14.01
N LEU A 692 3.14 -9.29 -12.94
CA LEU A 692 4.28 -9.25 -12.02
C LEU A 692 5.55 -9.87 -12.62
N THR A 693 5.44 -10.91 -13.45
CA THR A 693 6.59 -11.48 -14.18
C THR A 693 7.21 -10.43 -15.11
N ALA A 694 6.40 -9.65 -15.81
CA ALA A 694 6.90 -8.55 -16.63
C ALA A 694 7.64 -7.48 -15.82
N VAL A 695 7.17 -7.18 -14.60
CA VAL A 695 7.81 -6.21 -13.71
C VAL A 695 9.23 -6.63 -13.32
N ILE A 696 9.49 -7.92 -13.11
CA ILE A 696 10.84 -8.44 -12.84
C ILE A 696 11.79 -8.07 -13.99
N GLY A 697 11.36 -8.31 -15.23
CA GLY A 697 12.14 -7.95 -16.43
C GLY A 697 12.36 -6.43 -16.57
N PHE A 698 11.36 -5.61 -16.22
CA PHE A 698 11.51 -4.15 -16.20
C PHE A 698 12.54 -3.69 -15.15
N CYS A 699 12.54 -4.28 -13.96
CA CYS A 699 13.49 -3.95 -12.91
C CYS A 699 14.93 -4.19 -13.38
N TYR A 700 15.21 -5.40 -13.88
CA TYR A 700 16.53 -5.77 -14.45
C TYR A 700 16.95 -4.87 -15.62
N ALA A 701 16.04 -4.56 -16.54
CA ALA A 701 16.37 -3.72 -17.68
C ALA A 701 16.72 -2.29 -17.28
N VAL A 702 16.01 -1.73 -16.30
CA VAL A 702 16.24 -0.34 -15.85
C VAL A 702 17.48 -0.24 -14.96
N THR A 703 17.75 -1.22 -14.09
CA THR A 703 19.00 -1.26 -13.31
C THR A 703 20.21 -1.32 -14.25
N THR A 704 20.15 -2.20 -15.24
CA THR A 704 21.20 -2.34 -16.27
C THR A 704 21.34 -1.07 -17.11
N ALA A 705 20.24 -0.42 -17.50
CA ALA A 705 20.30 0.82 -18.27
C ALA A 705 21.00 1.95 -17.50
N VAL A 706 20.73 2.10 -16.21
CA VAL A 706 21.42 3.08 -15.35
C VAL A 706 22.90 2.74 -15.19
N ALA A 707 23.24 1.46 -15.05
CA ALA A 707 24.64 1.01 -14.98
C ALA A 707 25.42 1.35 -16.26
N VAL A 708 24.86 1.02 -17.43
CA VAL A 708 25.47 1.33 -18.75
C VAL A 708 25.65 2.83 -18.95
N LEU A 709 24.67 3.66 -18.54
CA LEU A 709 24.82 5.11 -18.60
C LEU A 709 25.97 5.64 -17.75
N SER A 710 26.29 4.94 -16.67
CA SER A 710 27.37 5.32 -15.74
C SER A 710 28.75 4.89 -16.26
N THR A 711 28.85 3.77 -16.98
CA THR A 711 30.11 3.24 -17.51
C THR A 711 30.41 3.69 -18.95
N ASP A 712 29.42 3.60 -19.83
CA ASP A 712 29.57 3.72 -21.29
C ASP A 712 28.97 5.03 -21.83
N GLY A 713 28.32 5.79 -20.96
CA GLY A 713 27.68 7.07 -21.28
C GLY A 713 26.37 6.95 -22.07
N PRO A 714 25.82 8.08 -22.55
CA PRO A 714 24.47 8.16 -23.13
C PRO A 714 24.22 7.33 -24.40
N ARG A 715 25.29 6.92 -25.09
CA ARG A 715 25.22 6.15 -26.35
C ARG A 715 25.55 4.67 -26.17
N GLY A 716 25.86 4.24 -24.95
CA GLY A 716 26.12 2.83 -24.65
C GLY A 716 24.93 1.95 -25.06
N PRO A 717 25.14 0.89 -25.87
CA PRO A 717 24.08 -0.04 -26.23
C PRO A 717 23.64 -0.82 -24.99
N LEU A 718 22.33 -1.09 -24.90
CA LEU A 718 21.84 -1.91 -23.80
C LEU A 718 22.22 -3.38 -24.05
N PRO A 719 22.74 -4.11 -23.05
CA PRO A 719 23.00 -5.53 -23.19
C PRO A 719 21.78 -6.27 -23.73
N THR A 720 21.99 -7.22 -24.64
CA THR A 720 20.92 -7.96 -25.33
C THR A 720 19.89 -8.51 -24.35
N ALA A 721 20.34 -9.11 -23.23
CA ALA A 721 19.47 -9.63 -22.20
C ALA A 721 18.55 -8.55 -21.59
N ALA A 722 19.07 -7.35 -21.32
CA ALA A 722 18.30 -6.24 -20.75
C ALA A 722 17.34 -5.63 -21.77
N GLY A 723 17.75 -5.49 -23.03
CA GLY A 723 16.86 -5.07 -24.13
C GLY A 723 15.70 -6.04 -24.37
N LEU A 724 15.99 -7.34 -24.39
CA LEU A 724 14.98 -8.39 -24.49
C LEU A 724 14.06 -8.39 -23.26
N ALA A 725 14.60 -8.32 -22.04
CA ALA A 725 13.81 -8.29 -20.81
C ALA A 725 12.83 -7.10 -20.78
N LEU A 726 13.24 -5.94 -21.29
CA LEU A 726 12.37 -4.77 -21.37
C LEU A 726 11.23 -4.95 -22.38
N LEU A 727 11.54 -5.24 -23.64
CA LEU A 727 10.50 -5.30 -24.69
C LEU A 727 9.63 -6.56 -24.59
N LEU A 728 10.22 -7.73 -24.29
CA LEU A 728 9.43 -8.93 -23.99
C LEU A 728 8.63 -8.75 -22.69
N GLY A 729 9.17 -8.03 -21.70
CA GLY A 729 8.42 -7.64 -20.51
C GLY A 729 7.15 -6.85 -20.88
N VAL A 730 7.24 -5.89 -21.80
CA VAL A 730 6.05 -5.14 -22.27
C VAL A 730 5.06 -6.12 -22.93
N ALA A 731 5.53 -7.03 -23.79
CA ALA A 731 4.67 -8.03 -24.42
C ALA A 731 3.99 -8.96 -23.40
N VAL A 732 4.70 -9.41 -22.36
CA VAL A 732 4.16 -10.25 -21.28
C VAL A 732 3.12 -9.48 -20.45
N TYR A 733 3.39 -8.22 -20.10
CA TYR A 733 2.43 -7.38 -19.38
C TYR A 733 1.16 -7.16 -20.21
N GLN A 734 1.29 -6.87 -21.50
CA GLN A 734 0.16 -6.71 -22.40
C GLN A 734 -0.61 -8.01 -22.62
N SER A 735 0.07 -9.17 -22.58
CA SER A 735 -0.58 -10.48 -22.61
C SER A 735 -1.44 -10.71 -21.36
N GLY A 736 -0.94 -10.33 -20.18
CA GLY A 736 -1.73 -10.32 -18.94
C GLY A 736 -2.96 -9.42 -19.04
N LEU A 737 -2.80 -8.20 -19.55
CA LEU A 737 -3.94 -7.28 -19.75
C LEU A 737 -4.93 -7.77 -20.82
N ALA A 738 -4.45 -8.40 -21.89
CA ALA A 738 -5.28 -9.04 -22.90
C ALA A 738 -6.10 -10.19 -22.29
N GLY A 739 -5.47 -11.05 -21.47
CA GLY A 739 -6.14 -12.11 -20.73
C GLY A 739 -7.20 -11.58 -19.75
N LEU A 740 -6.92 -10.48 -19.04
CA LEU A 740 -7.91 -9.81 -18.18
C LEU A 740 -9.06 -9.23 -19.02
N ALA A 741 -8.76 -8.53 -20.11
CA ALA A 741 -9.77 -7.97 -20.99
C ALA A 741 -10.66 -9.06 -21.61
N TRP A 742 -10.08 -10.20 -22.00
CA TRP A 742 -10.83 -11.36 -22.46
C TRP A 742 -11.72 -11.94 -21.35
N THR A 743 -11.20 -12.05 -20.14
CA THR A 743 -11.96 -12.55 -18.98
C THR A 743 -13.16 -11.66 -18.66
N VAL A 744 -12.97 -10.35 -18.72
CA VAL A 744 -13.97 -9.34 -18.34
C VAL A 744 -14.97 -9.06 -19.46
N HIS A 745 -14.48 -8.82 -20.68
CA HIS A 745 -15.29 -8.33 -21.79
C HIS A 745 -15.60 -9.39 -22.86
N ARG A 746 -14.93 -10.55 -22.82
CA ARG A 746 -14.98 -11.59 -23.87
C ARG A 746 -14.63 -11.06 -25.26
N ARG A 747 -13.80 -10.01 -25.31
CA ARG A 747 -13.36 -9.34 -26.53
C ARG A 747 -11.89 -8.93 -26.39
N LEU A 748 -11.13 -9.11 -27.46
CA LEU A 748 -9.74 -8.68 -27.58
C LEU A 748 -9.67 -7.59 -28.65
N PRO A 749 -9.66 -6.30 -28.26
CA PRO A 749 -9.55 -5.24 -29.25
C PRO A 749 -8.15 -5.27 -29.89
N ALA A 750 -8.07 -4.89 -31.17
CA ALA A 750 -6.83 -4.96 -31.97
C ALA A 750 -5.63 -4.28 -31.30
N HIS A 751 -5.83 -3.15 -30.60
CA HIS A 751 -4.76 -2.46 -29.88
C HIS A 751 -4.09 -3.34 -28.81
N ARG A 752 -4.79 -4.30 -28.20
CA ARG A 752 -4.18 -5.23 -27.23
C ARG A 752 -3.31 -6.28 -27.92
N ILE A 753 -3.73 -6.77 -29.08
CA ILE A 753 -2.94 -7.70 -29.89
C ILE A 753 -1.68 -7.00 -30.41
N LEU A 754 -1.83 -5.80 -30.97
CA LEU A 754 -0.71 -4.96 -31.40
C LEU A 754 0.22 -4.62 -30.23
N GLY A 755 -0.32 -4.39 -29.04
CA GLY A 755 0.46 -4.15 -27.83
C GLY A 755 1.32 -5.34 -27.39
N VAL A 756 1.00 -6.56 -27.81
CA VAL A 756 1.85 -7.76 -27.60
C VAL A 756 2.81 -7.93 -28.77
N ALA A 757 2.30 -7.89 -29.99
CA ALA A 757 3.06 -8.22 -31.19
C ALA A 757 4.18 -7.21 -31.49
N VAL A 758 3.91 -5.90 -31.41
CA VAL A 758 4.90 -4.86 -31.74
C VAL A 758 6.15 -4.93 -30.85
N PRO A 759 6.06 -4.90 -29.51
CA PRO A 759 7.25 -4.98 -28.68
C PRO A 759 7.95 -6.34 -28.78
N ALA A 760 7.23 -7.45 -29.00
CA ALA A 760 7.85 -8.75 -29.23
C ALA A 760 8.67 -8.79 -30.53
N LEU A 761 8.16 -8.19 -31.62
CA LEU A 761 8.86 -8.08 -32.89
C LEU A 761 10.06 -7.12 -32.83
N LEU A 762 9.97 -6.07 -32.02
CA LEU A 762 11.07 -5.12 -31.82
C LEU A 762 12.16 -5.63 -30.85
N ALA A 763 11.86 -6.68 -30.06
CA ALA A 763 12.77 -7.20 -29.04
C ALA A 763 14.18 -7.54 -29.56
N PRO A 764 14.37 -8.23 -30.70
CA PRO A 764 15.71 -8.53 -31.21
C PRO A 764 16.52 -7.28 -31.58
N ALA A 765 15.86 -6.21 -32.02
CA ALA A 765 16.52 -4.96 -32.40
C ALA A 765 17.04 -4.17 -31.18
N ALA A 766 16.56 -4.47 -29.97
CA ALA A 766 16.94 -3.74 -28.76
C ALA A 766 18.45 -3.82 -28.44
N ALA A 767 19.11 -4.91 -28.83
CA ALA A 767 20.55 -5.11 -28.62
C ALA A 767 21.43 -4.09 -29.36
N HIS A 768 20.89 -3.44 -30.39
CA HIS A 768 21.63 -2.51 -31.25
C HIS A 768 21.34 -1.05 -30.94
N LEU A 769 20.47 -0.77 -29.97
CA LEU A 769 20.01 0.57 -29.66
C LEU A 769 20.55 1.04 -28.30
N PRO A 770 20.80 2.35 -28.11
CA PRO A 770 21.11 2.91 -26.82
C PRO A 770 20.01 2.62 -25.80
N GLY A 771 20.37 2.38 -24.53
CA GLY A 771 19.40 2.01 -23.48
C GLY A 771 18.24 3.01 -23.33
N LEU A 772 18.52 4.31 -23.40
CA LEU A 772 17.49 5.36 -23.36
C LEU A 772 16.54 5.28 -24.55
N ALA A 773 17.03 4.89 -25.74
CA ALA A 773 16.19 4.73 -26.93
C ALA A 773 15.23 3.55 -26.78
N VAL A 774 15.72 2.38 -26.32
CA VAL A 774 14.88 1.20 -26.06
C VAL A 774 13.80 1.52 -25.02
N LEU A 775 14.17 2.20 -23.93
CA LEU A 775 13.24 2.62 -22.88
C LEU A 775 12.20 3.62 -23.39
N THR A 776 12.61 4.58 -24.23
CA THR A 776 11.69 5.55 -24.84
C THR A 776 10.73 4.87 -25.80
N ILE A 777 11.20 3.88 -26.58
CA ILE A 777 10.34 3.05 -27.44
C ILE A 777 9.30 2.32 -26.58
N ALA A 778 9.73 1.63 -25.52
CA ALA A 778 8.84 0.91 -24.61
C ALA A 778 7.78 1.84 -23.98
N ALA A 779 8.20 2.98 -23.43
CA ALA A 779 7.31 3.97 -22.84
C ALA A 779 6.34 4.57 -23.87
N SER A 780 6.82 4.84 -25.08
CA SER A 780 5.99 5.35 -26.18
C SER A 780 4.95 4.33 -26.63
N THR A 781 5.31 3.04 -26.73
CA THR A 781 4.36 1.96 -27.00
C THR A 781 3.28 1.92 -25.92
N VAL A 782 3.67 1.96 -24.64
CA VAL A 782 2.70 1.99 -23.52
C VAL A 782 1.80 3.24 -23.61
N GLY A 783 2.36 4.42 -23.92
CA GLY A 783 1.62 5.67 -24.08
C GLY A 783 0.61 5.64 -25.24
N LEU A 784 1.01 5.11 -26.40
CA LEU A 784 0.14 4.91 -27.56
C LEU A 784 -1.01 3.95 -27.24
N LEU A 785 -0.74 2.87 -26.50
CA LEU A 785 -1.77 1.93 -26.05
C LEU A 785 -2.73 2.55 -25.04
N VAL A 786 -2.24 3.42 -24.14
CA VAL A 786 -3.09 4.22 -23.24
C VAL A 786 -4.03 5.14 -24.03
N TYR A 787 -3.52 5.74 -25.11
CA TYR A 787 -4.29 6.59 -26.01
C TYR A 787 -5.32 5.80 -26.81
N ALA A 788 -4.92 4.69 -27.44
CA ALA A 788 -5.78 3.82 -28.23
C ALA A 788 -6.90 3.17 -27.40
N GLY A 789 -6.64 2.91 -26.11
CA GLY A 789 -7.62 2.37 -25.16
C GLY A 789 -8.59 3.41 -24.57
N ARG A 790 -8.61 4.66 -25.06
CA ARG A 790 -9.60 5.65 -24.63
C ARG A 790 -10.99 5.25 -25.16
N PRO A 791 -12.05 5.38 -24.35
CA PRO A 791 -13.41 5.18 -24.84
C PRO A 791 -13.64 6.16 -25.99
N SER A 792 -13.95 5.64 -27.18
CA SER A 792 -14.30 6.46 -28.33
C SER A 792 -15.56 7.24 -27.98
N THR A 793 -15.44 8.56 -27.90
CA THR A 793 -16.51 9.51 -27.54
C THR A 793 -17.73 9.49 -28.50
N ARG A 794 -17.78 8.55 -29.45
CA ARG A 794 -18.81 8.46 -30.49
C ARG A 794 -19.78 7.28 -30.35
N LEU A 795 -19.61 6.39 -29.37
CA LEU A 795 -20.55 5.27 -29.19
C LEU A 795 -21.08 5.24 -27.76
N ALA A 796 -22.36 5.64 -27.65
CA ALA A 796 -23.24 5.57 -26.49
C ALA A 796 -22.82 6.40 -25.28
N ALA A 797 -23.23 7.67 -25.27
CA ALA A 797 -23.98 8.11 -24.10
C ALA A 797 -25.06 7.02 -23.88
N PRO A 798 -25.09 6.30 -22.73
CA PRO A 798 -26.28 5.55 -22.42
C PRO A 798 -27.39 6.59 -22.52
N ARG A 799 -28.38 6.37 -23.40
CA ARG A 799 -29.68 6.97 -23.16
C ARG A 799 -29.93 6.64 -21.71
N ARG A 800 -29.90 7.65 -20.82
CA ARG A 800 -30.65 7.56 -19.58
C ARG A 800 -32.04 7.19 -20.08
N ARG A 801 -32.38 5.91 -20.05
CA ARG A 801 -33.75 5.55 -19.79
C ARG A 801 -33.95 6.19 -18.44
N ASP A 802 -34.66 7.32 -18.45
CA ASP A 802 -35.29 7.78 -17.22
C ASP A 802 -35.84 6.52 -16.56
N PRO A 803 -35.53 6.27 -15.28
CA PRO A 803 -36.22 5.20 -14.58
C PRO A 803 -37.69 5.45 -14.85
N ALA A 804 -38.37 4.50 -15.50
CA ALA A 804 -39.81 4.58 -15.66
C ALA A 804 -40.33 4.95 -14.27
N PRO A 805 -41.13 6.03 -14.14
CA PRO A 805 -41.56 6.49 -12.84
C PRO A 805 -42.14 5.28 -12.14
N VAL A 806 -41.55 4.92 -10.99
CA VAL A 806 -42.11 3.89 -10.14
C VAL A 806 -43.49 4.41 -9.79
N SER A 807 -44.50 3.88 -10.47
CA SER A 807 -45.88 4.12 -10.16
C SER A 807 -46.11 3.49 -8.80
N HIS A 808 -45.96 4.30 -7.74
CA HIS A 808 -46.65 4.02 -6.50
C HIS A 808 -48.12 3.76 -6.87
N PRO A 809 -48.72 2.61 -6.51
CA PRO A 809 -50.15 2.47 -6.60
C PRO A 809 -50.74 3.57 -5.71
N ARG A 810 -51.28 4.61 -6.33
CA ARG A 810 -52.08 5.61 -5.63
C ARG A 810 -53.28 4.87 -5.07
N ALA A 811 -53.31 4.69 -3.76
CA ALA A 811 -54.52 4.36 -3.04
C ALA A 811 -55.55 5.47 -3.32
N ARG A 812 -56.43 5.24 -4.30
CA ARG A 812 -57.66 6.00 -4.47
C ARG A 812 -58.64 5.48 -3.43
N GLN A 813 -58.74 6.15 -2.29
CA GLN A 813 -59.99 6.18 -1.55
C GLN A 813 -61.02 6.93 -2.41
N ARG A 814 -62.05 6.23 -2.88
CA ARG A 814 -63.41 6.75 -2.98
C ARG A 814 -64.41 5.58 -3.00
N SER A 815 -65.43 5.76 -2.18
CA SER A 815 -66.49 4.87 -1.75
C SER A 815 -67.36 4.28 -2.87
N ALA A 816 -67.84 3.04 -2.68
CA ALA A 816 -69.28 2.74 -2.50
C ALA A 816 -69.58 1.21 -2.58
N ALA A 817 -70.49 0.77 -1.70
CA ALA A 817 -71.42 -0.36 -1.81
C ALA A 817 -70.92 -1.83 -1.69
N ARG A 818 -71.47 -2.50 -0.66
CA ARG A 818 -71.66 -3.96 -0.40
C ARG A 818 -72.33 -4.72 -1.59
N PRO A 819 -72.67 -6.03 -1.50
CA PRO A 819 -72.13 -7.19 -0.75
C PRO A 819 -71.83 -8.40 -1.69
N TYR A 820 -71.10 -9.44 -1.26
CA TYR A 820 -71.40 -10.80 -1.75
C TYR A 820 -70.90 -11.92 -0.84
N LEU A 821 -71.72 -12.96 -0.84
CA LEU A 821 -71.77 -14.18 -0.05
C LEU A 821 -70.83 -15.28 -0.59
N ASP A 822 -70.43 -16.15 0.35
CA ASP A 822 -70.42 -17.62 0.24
C ASP A 822 -69.39 -18.33 -0.66
N ARG A 823 -68.44 -19.06 -0.01
CA ARG A 823 -68.33 -20.53 -0.07
C ARG A 823 -67.17 -21.05 0.78
N ARG A 824 -67.48 -22.00 1.67
CA ARG A 824 -66.53 -22.90 2.38
C ARG A 824 -65.82 -23.85 1.38
N PRO A 825 -64.73 -24.53 1.78
CA PRO A 825 -64.92 -25.86 2.38
C PRO A 825 -63.95 -26.26 3.53
N GLN A 826 -64.56 -26.99 4.48
CA GLN A 826 -64.14 -28.20 5.20
C GLN A 826 -62.89 -28.27 6.11
N GLU A 827 -63.20 -28.74 7.32
CA GLU A 827 -62.40 -29.12 8.49
C GLU A 827 -61.65 -30.45 8.29
N SER A 828 -60.54 -30.63 9.02
CA SER A 828 -60.24 -31.89 9.71
C SER A 828 -59.27 -31.70 10.90
N THR A 829 -59.81 -31.96 12.10
CA THR A 829 -59.21 -32.63 13.29
C THR A 829 -57.97 -32.05 14.03
N CYS A 830 -58.25 -31.44 15.20
CA CYS A 830 -57.67 -31.54 16.58
C CYS A 830 -56.25 -32.11 16.87
N PRO A 831 -55.65 -31.89 18.09
CA PRO A 831 -55.94 -30.88 19.15
C PRO A 831 -54.67 -30.22 19.79
N ILE A 832 -54.81 -29.03 20.38
CA ILE A 832 -53.95 -28.55 21.49
C ILE A 832 -54.88 -27.91 22.53
N PRO A 833 -54.78 -28.24 23.83
CA PRO A 833 -55.79 -27.86 24.83
C PRO A 833 -55.67 -26.41 25.30
N GLU A 834 -56.84 -25.84 25.59
CA GLU A 834 -57.07 -24.51 26.17
C GLU A 834 -56.51 -24.35 27.59
N ARG A 835 -56.10 -23.12 27.89
CA ARG A 835 -56.26 -22.49 29.22
C ARG A 835 -56.68 -21.03 29.05
N ALA A 836 -57.99 -20.84 29.18
CA ALA A 836 -58.67 -19.97 30.13
C ALA A 836 -58.03 -18.63 30.56
N ASP A 837 -58.90 -17.61 30.46
CA ASP A 837 -59.11 -16.48 31.36
C ASP A 837 -58.28 -15.19 31.18
N GLY A 838 -59.01 -14.13 30.80
CA GLY A 838 -59.35 -13.11 31.80
C GLY A 838 -58.64 -11.75 31.67
N GLU A 839 -59.47 -10.70 31.76
CA GLU A 839 -59.13 -9.31 32.08
C GLU A 839 -58.52 -8.50 30.91
N GLY A 840 -59.16 -7.50 30.33
CA GLY A 840 -60.07 -6.50 30.90
C GLY A 840 -59.27 -5.27 31.30
N VAL A 841 -59.42 -4.18 30.53
CA VAL A 841 -59.48 -2.75 30.95
C VAL A 841 -59.06 -1.82 29.79
N PRO A 842 -59.70 -0.65 29.63
CA PRO A 842 -59.96 -0.06 28.33
C PRO A 842 -59.22 1.27 28.06
N THR A 843 -59.33 1.64 26.79
CA THR A 843 -59.23 2.95 26.12
C THR A 843 -59.27 4.22 26.99
N GLY A 844 -58.45 5.21 26.61
CA GLY A 844 -58.72 6.61 26.95
C GLY A 844 -57.67 7.64 26.48
N ALA A 845 -58.07 8.46 25.51
CA ALA A 845 -57.69 9.85 25.26
C ALA A 845 -56.39 10.22 24.49
N SER A 846 -56.63 11.12 23.52
CA SER A 846 -55.77 11.85 22.58
C SER A 846 -55.65 13.32 23.07
N PRO A 847 -55.15 14.29 22.29
CA PRO A 847 -53.78 14.61 21.84
C PRO A 847 -53.30 15.98 22.38
N GLY A 848 -52.03 16.35 22.17
CA GLY A 848 -51.64 17.78 22.21
C GLY A 848 -50.19 18.08 22.58
N ASP A 849 -49.53 18.80 21.68
CA ASP A 849 -48.46 19.78 21.90
C ASP A 849 -47.00 19.33 22.13
N THR A 850 -46.22 19.55 21.07
CA THR A 850 -44.79 19.89 21.04
C THR A 850 -44.48 21.13 21.91
N PRO A 851 -43.26 21.26 22.46
CA PRO A 851 -42.22 22.00 21.72
C PRO A 851 -40.78 21.47 21.85
N ASP A 852 -39.96 21.93 20.90
CA ASP A 852 -38.51 21.85 20.78
C ASP A 852 -37.72 22.32 22.03
N TYR A 853 -36.55 21.71 22.29
CA TYR A 853 -35.20 22.33 22.26
C TYR A 853 -34.16 21.67 23.20
N LEU A 854 -33.06 21.22 22.58
CA LEU A 854 -31.63 21.35 22.91
C LEU A 854 -31.01 20.99 24.29
N LEU A 855 -29.88 20.26 24.14
CA LEU A 855 -28.58 20.35 24.83
C LEU A 855 -28.39 19.66 26.20
N THR A 856 -27.66 18.54 26.16
CA THR A 856 -26.32 18.43 26.80
C THR A 856 -25.51 17.30 26.19
#